data_AF-A0A3P9MM32-F1
#
_entry.id   AF-A0A3P9MM32-F1
#
_cell.length_a   1.000
_cell.length_b   1.000
_cell.length_c   1.000
_cell.angle_alpha   90.00
_cell.angle_beta   90.00
_cell.angle_gamma   90.00
#
_symmetry.space_group_name_H-M   'P 1'
#
loop_
_entity.id
_entity.type
_entity.pdbx_description
1 polymer ?
#
loop_
_entity_poly.entity_id
_entity_poly.type
_entity_poly.pdbx_seq_one_letter_code
_entity_poly.pdbx_strand_id
1 'polypeptide(L)'
;MSDSEDMTEFASIVERIERGEVPIKNIERELICPICKELFTHPLILPCQHSVCHKCVRELLMLNHDDSFDAGSECSLPGSPRSRVPSPSMERLDRLVRSATVRRSFGSRGRRGLRVLSSCSSSISSPGWRRGSVTPRVTTIPCPGCQHDIDLGERGISMLFRNFTLENIVERYRQAARAAVAIMCNICKPPNQQEATKSCMDCKASYCNECFKLHHPWGTPKAQHEYVGPTTNFRPKVLMCPEHEMEKVNMYCEVCKRPVCHLCKLGGSHANHKVTSMSSAYKILKEKLAKSIHYLISKEDQVRTQITELELLISQTEENGQLAERQANEHFERLFETLQERRSEMMRSIEQSRNRRMEQLRSQVEEYQGMLENSGLVGYAQEVLKETDQSCFVQTAKQLHVRIQKATDSLRTFHPAADTCFDEFVLDTSREETLLKEMCFGGVPDPPLIDLSQSKVYNEASICWRLADDHLPTDHHVLEYRRLVGPSQSPSKEDGEDGGLWRETDRVYGSNTIVNDLEPDSLYSFRVRSCRNSMFSPYSPEVAFHTPPAPVFGFLLSDKCGFSTERLVLNKRRDAVESVAGAAFLLAAERVQTGSYISLDYIIGDTGISQGRHYWVFKVEPHSYMVKVGVASDTKILEWFHNPRDTSSPRYDHDSGHDSGSEDACYEVSQPFILLTLGMGKLFIPKASSSTANPPASDPGNRVLPMPQRLGICLDYDSSRVFFYDADTMRCIYERQVDCSGTMFPAFGLMGSGKVQLEDFITAKRLTF
;
A
#
# COMPACT_ATOMS: atom_id res chain seq x y z
N MET A 1 40.93 -0.19 31.71
CA MET A 1 41.71 -0.87 30.65
C MET A 1 41.07 -0.67 29.28
N SER A 2 39.75 -0.49 29.20
CA SER A 2 39.01 0.04 28.04
C SER A 2 39.67 1.23 27.32
N ASP A 3 40.07 2.26 28.07
CA ASP A 3 40.39 3.58 27.53
C ASP A 3 41.67 3.63 26.68
N SER A 4 42.48 2.56 26.74
CA SER A 4 43.66 2.37 25.87
C SER A 4 43.32 1.75 24.52
N GLU A 5 42.25 0.97 24.42
CA GLU A 5 41.91 0.18 23.23
C GLU A 5 41.24 1.05 22.16
N ASP A 6 40.27 1.90 22.56
CA ASP A 6 39.67 2.98 21.74
C ASP A 6 40.75 3.88 21.10
N MET A 7 41.84 4.15 21.84
CA MET A 7 42.96 5.00 21.37
C MET A 7 43.86 4.29 20.35
N THR A 8 44.08 2.98 20.47
CA THR A 8 44.82 2.20 19.48
C THR A 8 44.03 1.96 18.20
N GLU A 9 42.71 1.74 18.29
CA GLU A 9 41.85 1.61 17.11
C GLU A 9 41.71 2.95 16.37
N PHE A 10 41.56 4.05 17.10
CA PHE A 10 41.63 5.40 16.53
C PHE A 10 42.96 5.67 15.80
N ALA A 11 44.09 5.26 16.38
CA ALA A 11 45.39 5.39 15.73
C ALA A 11 45.46 4.57 14.43
N SER A 12 45.00 3.31 14.44
CA SER A 12 44.95 2.46 13.25
C SER A 12 44.09 3.05 12.13
N ILE A 13 42.90 3.60 12.45
CA ILE A 13 42.03 4.22 11.44
C ILE A 13 42.66 5.48 10.84
N VAL A 14 43.31 6.32 11.65
CA VAL A 14 44.06 7.48 11.16
C VAL A 14 45.22 7.03 10.28
N GLU A 15 45.98 6.02 10.70
CA GLU A 15 47.12 5.51 9.95
C GLU A 15 46.69 4.89 8.60
N ARG A 16 45.55 4.20 8.53
CA ARG A 16 44.98 3.66 7.28
C ARG A 16 44.48 4.76 6.33
N ILE A 17 43.98 5.88 6.87
CA ILE A 17 43.66 7.09 6.09
C ILE A 17 44.94 7.76 5.58
N GLU A 18 45.99 7.85 6.40
CA GLU A 18 47.30 8.41 6.01
C GLU A 18 48.07 7.51 5.02
N ARG A 19 47.87 6.20 5.07
CA ARG A 19 48.34 5.20 4.08
C ARG A 19 47.51 5.18 2.79
N GLY A 20 46.39 5.90 2.72
CA GLY A 20 45.58 6.05 1.51
C GLY A 20 44.65 4.87 1.18
N GLU A 21 44.34 4.00 2.15
CA GLU A 21 43.43 2.85 1.94
C GLU A 21 41.98 3.28 1.68
N VAL A 22 41.57 4.46 2.19
CA VAL A 22 40.31 5.09 1.81
C VAL A 22 40.51 5.82 0.46
N PRO A 23 39.78 5.46 -0.62
CA PRO A 23 40.07 5.98 -1.94
C PRO A 23 39.79 7.49 -2.06
N ILE A 24 40.87 8.28 -2.18
CA ILE A 24 40.88 9.75 -2.35
C ILE A 24 40.04 10.23 -3.58
N LYS A 25 39.65 9.31 -4.47
CA LYS A 25 38.98 9.50 -5.77
C LYS A 25 37.69 10.35 -5.78
N ASN A 26 37.11 10.71 -4.63
CA ASN A 26 35.93 11.60 -4.56
C ASN A 26 36.12 12.85 -3.68
N ILE A 27 37.26 13.05 -3.00
CA ILE A 27 37.43 14.24 -2.11
C ILE A 27 37.32 15.56 -2.87
N GLU A 28 37.65 15.58 -4.17
CA GLU A 28 37.62 16.76 -5.03
C GLU A 28 36.26 17.48 -5.00
N ARG A 29 35.15 16.74 -4.87
CA ARG A 29 33.79 17.31 -4.77
C ARG A 29 33.61 18.20 -3.55
N GLU A 30 34.22 17.83 -2.42
CA GLU A 30 34.20 18.59 -1.16
C GLU A 30 35.17 19.79 -1.17
N LEU A 31 36.06 19.86 -2.16
CA LEU A 31 37.10 20.89 -2.29
C LEU A 31 36.78 21.94 -3.36
N ILE A 32 35.69 21.76 -4.11
CA ILE A 32 35.21 22.67 -5.16
C ILE A 32 34.20 23.68 -4.59
N CYS A 33 34.37 24.95 -4.94
CA CYS A 33 33.40 25.99 -4.63
C CYS A 33 32.11 25.84 -5.44
N PRO A 34 30.92 25.83 -4.82
CA PRO A 34 29.66 25.60 -5.53
C PRO A 34 29.32 26.70 -6.54
N ILE A 35 29.89 27.90 -6.42
CA ILE A 35 29.67 29.02 -7.36
C ILE A 35 30.65 28.93 -8.54
N CYS A 36 31.95 29.15 -8.31
CA CYS A 36 32.94 29.26 -9.39
C CYS A 36 33.42 27.91 -9.95
N LYS A 37 32.98 26.78 -9.40
CA LYS A 37 33.36 25.39 -9.77
C LYS A 37 34.85 25.05 -9.70
N GLU A 38 35.67 25.99 -9.23
CA GLU A 38 37.10 25.85 -8.95
C GLU A 38 37.38 25.44 -7.50
N LEU A 39 38.57 24.90 -7.25
CA LEU A 39 39.08 24.62 -5.90
C LEU A 39 39.06 25.88 -5.01
N PHE A 40 38.61 25.76 -3.75
CA PHE A 40 38.40 26.93 -2.89
C PHE A 40 39.62 27.87 -2.78
N THR A 41 39.34 29.17 -2.85
CA THR A 41 40.30 30.26 -2.63
C THR A 41 39.73 31.24 -1.62
N HIS A 42 40.43 31.45 -0.49
CA HIS A 42 39.94 32.22 0.65
C HIS A 42 38.49 31.86 1.06
N PRO A 43 38.19 30.60 1.40
CA PRO A 43 36.84 30.17 1.77
C PRO A 43 36.34 30.86 3.05
N LEU A 44 35.07 31.24 3.04
CA LEU A 44 34.31 31.77 4.17
C LEU A 44 33.23 30.77 4.58
N ILE A 45 33.01 30.61 5.89
CA ILE A 45 31.96 29.77 6.47
C ILE A 45 30.70 30.62 6.64
N LEU A 46 29.62 30.20 5.98
CA LEU A 46 28.28 30.78 6.11
C LEU A 46 27.60 30.29 7.41
N PRO A 47 26.59 31.00 7.96
CA PRO A 47 25.85 30.55 9.15
C PRO A 47 25.17 29.17 9.00
N CYS A 48 24.80 28.79 7.77
CA CYS A 48 24.33 27.44 7.40
C CYS A 48 25.47 26.40 7.26
N GLN A 49 26.67 26.69 7.78
CA GLN A 49 27.89 25.86 7.81
C GLN A 49 28.54 25.55 6.46
N HIS A 50 27.90 25.88 5.33
CA HIS A 50 28.48 25.76 3.99
C HIS A 50 29.64 26.74 3.78
N SER A 51 30.61 26.37 2.93
CA SER A 51 31.75 27.21 2.58
C SER A 51 31.66 27.78 1.15
N VAL A 52 32.06 29.04 0.97
CA VAL A 52 32.09 29.75 -0.33
C VAL A 52 33.34 30.63 -0.43
N CYS A 53 33.98 30.72 -1.59
CA CYS A 53 35.13 31.63 -1.80
C CYS A 53 34.77 33.10 -1.53
N HIS A 54 35.63 33.85 -0.82
CA HIS A 54 35.40 35.27 -0.52
C HIS A 54 35.11 36.11 -1.77
N LYS A 55 35.76 35.82 -2.91
CA LYS A 55 35.48 36.49 -4.19
C LYS A 55 34.01 36.30 -4.58
N CYS A 56 33.51 35.06 -4.57
CA CYS A 56 32.17 34.73 -5.01
C CYS A 56 31.08 35.21 -4.04
N VAL A 57 31.34 35.27 -2.72
CA VAL A 57 30.43 35.93 -1.76
C VAL A 57 30.30 37.43 -2.08
N ARG A 58 31.39 38.09 -2.45
CA ARG A 58 31.35 39.50 -2.88
C ARG A 58 30.61 39.66 -4.21
N GLU A 59 30.75 38.74 -5.14
CA GLU A 59 30.07 38.78 -6.44
C GLU A 59 28.54 38.61 -6.29
N LEU A 60 28.07 37.67 -5.45
CA LEU A 60 26.65 37.56 -5.10
C LEU A 60 26.08 38.85 -4.50
N LEU A 61 26.84 39.52 -3.62
CA LEU A 61 26.41 40.78 -2.99
C LEU A 61 26.37 41.98 -3.95
N MET A 62 27.05 41.91 -5.09
CA MET A 62 26.92 42.92 -6.15
C MET A 62 25.70 42.64 -7.03
N LEU A 63 25.50 41.38 -7.42
CA LEU A 63 24.33 40.95 -8.21
C LEU A 63 23.01 41.29 -7.50
N ASN A 64 22.91 41.01 -6.20
CA ASN A 64 21.73 41.35 -5.39
C ASN A 64 21.50 42.88 -5.24
N HIS A 65 22.41 43.73 -5.71
CA HIS A 65 22.30 45.19 -5.55
C HIS A 65 21.77 45.89 -6.81
N ASP A 66 21.86 45.28 -7.99
CA ASP A 66 21.35 45.84 -9.26
C ASP A 66 19.83 45.72 -9.39
N ASP A 67 19.20 44.69 -8.79
CA ASP A 67 17.73 44.48 -8.76
C ASP A 67 16.95 45.54 -7.91
N SER A 68 17.62 46.60 -7.44
CA SER A 68 17.10 47.56 -6.45
C SER A 68 16.69 48.94 -7.00
N PHE A 69 16.54 49.12 -8.33
CA PHE A 69 16.14 50.39 -8.92
C PHE A 69 14.95 50.29 -9.91
N ASP A 70 13.93 51.10 -9.62
CA ASP A 70 12.73 51.48 -10.39
C ASP A 70 11.91 50.41 -11.13
N ALA A 71 10.76 50.09 -10.53
CA ALA A 71 9.57 49.65 -11.24
C ALA A 71 8.53 50.79 -11.33
N GLY A 72 8.40 51.43 -12.50
CA GLY A 72 7.26 52.32 -12.78
C GLY A 72 7.43 53.35 -13.90
N SER A 73 6.82 53.10 -15.07
CA SER A 73 6.07 54.07 -15.89
C SER A 73 5.49 53.35 -17.14
N GLU A 74 4.65 54.04 -17.92
CA GLU A 74 3.71 53.45 -18.88
C GLU A 74 4.12 53.47 -20.38
N CYS A 75 3.35 52.71 -21.15
CA CYS A 75 3.29 52.55 -22.60
C CYS A 75 3.91 53.61 -23.54
N SER A 76 4.71 53.16 -24.53
CA SER A 76 4.38 53.27 -25.97
C SER A 76 5.42 52.63 -26.93
N LEU A 77 4.97 52.31 -28.15
CA LEU A 77 5.75 51.92 -29.35
C LEU A 77 5.44 52.95 -30.48
N PRO A 78 6.09 52.94 -31.67
CA PRO A 78 7.25 52.15 -32.15
C PRO A 78 8.41 52.99 -32.74
N GLY A 79 9.55 52.36 -33.07
CA GLY A 79 10.61 53.00 -33.88
C GLY A 79 11.79 52.09 -34.26
N SER A 80 12.18 52.11 -35.54
CA SER A 80 13.36 51.42 -36.15
C SER A 80 13.90 52.36 -37.27
N PRO A 81 15.06 52.15 -37.95
CA PRO A 81 15.92 50.94 -38.05
C PRO A 81 17.46 51.20 -38.18
N ARG A 82 18.20 50.15 -38.63
CA ARG A 82 19.57 50.14 -39.25
C ARG A 82 20.80 50.21 -38.31
N SER A 83 21.98 49.65 -38.65
CA SER A 83 22.37 48.57 -39.61
C SER A 83 23.89 48.23 -39.50
N ARG A 84 24.29 47.11 -40.12
CA ARG A 84 25.65 46.67 -40.55
C ARG A 84 26.53 45.85 -39.57
N VAL A 85 26.80 44.62 -40.00
CA VAL A 85 28.00 43.80 -39.71
C VAL A 85 29.12 44.20 -40.69
N PRO A 86 30.39 43.75 -40.52
CA PRO A 86 30.80 42.56 -41.31
C PRO A 86 31.75 41.59 -40.58
N SER A 87 31.80 40.35 -41.07
CA SER A 87 32.76 39.29 -40.70
C SER A 87 33.97 39.24 -41.66
N PRO A 88 35.01 38.44 -41.35
CA PRO A 88 35.35 37.27 -42.17
C PRO A 88 35.45 35.98 -41.31
N SER A 89 34.87 34.81 -41.63
CA SER A 89 35.15 33.84 -42.73
C SER A 89 36.48 33.08 -42.54
N MET A 90 36.46 31.82 -42.07
CA MET A 90 36.48 30.56 -42.88
C MET A 90 37.93 30.12 -43.26
N GLU A 91 38.34 28.85 -43.36
CA GLU A 91 37.65 27.59 -43.73
C GLU A 91 38.21 26.31 -43.03
N ARG A 92 37.35 25.28 -42.84
CA ARG A 92 37.50 23.80 -43.13
C ARG A 92 38.75 23.02 -42.63
N LEU A 93 38.76 21.70 -42.33
CA LEU A 93 37.82 20.55 -42.21
C LEU A 93 38.53 19.53 -41.23
N ASP A 94 38.07 18.36 -40.77
CA ASP A 94 37.06 17.38 -41.23
C ASP A 94 36.70 16.35 -40.12
N ARG A 95 35.48 15.75 -40.16
CA ARG A 95 35.05 14.39 -39.65
C ARG A 95 35.37 13.94 -38.19
N LEU A 96 34.66 13.02 -37.50
CA LEU A 96 33.36 12.30 -37.52
C LEU A 96 33.30 11.43 -36.21
N VAL A 97 32.25 10.72 -35.72
CA VAL A 97 30.84 10.45 -36.08
C VAL A 97 30.02 10.44 -34.76
N ARG A 98 28.77 10.97 -34.74
CA ARG A 98 27.51 10.33 -34.22
C ARG A 98 26.45 11.33 -33.69
N SER A 99 25.38 11.42 -34.47
CA SER A 99 24.06 11.99 -34.14
C SER A 99 23.21 10.97 -33.33
N ALA A 100 21.94 11.17 -32.93
CA ALA A 100 20.96 12.21 -33.23
C ALA A 100 19.88 12.39 -32.13
N THR A 101 19.20 13.54 -32.26
CA THR A 101 17.82 13.93 -31.87
C THR A 101 16.73 12.82 -31.97
N VAL A 102 15.50 12.91 -31.41
CA VAL A 102 14.49 14.00 -31.58
C VAL A 102 13.48 14.16 -30.42
N ARG A 103 13.13 15.43 -30.18
CA ARG A 103 11.98 16.04 -29.44
C ARG A 103 10.67 15.23 -29.37
N ARG A 104 9.86 15.55 -28.34
CA ARG A 104 8.52 16.18 -28.50
C ARG A 104 8.08 16.95 -27.24
N SER A 105 6.89 17.57 -27.25
CA SER A 105 6.66 18.84 -26.55
C SER A 105 5.22 19.08 -26.05
N PHE A 106 5.10 19.75 -24.89
CA PHE A 106 3.99 20.59 -24.39
C PHE A 106 2.54 20.02 -24.31
N GLY A 107 1.96 20.13 -23.10
CA GLY A 107 0.52 19.96 -22.77
C GLY A 107 0.21 20.68 -21.45
N SER A 108 -1.05 21.02 -21.13
CA SER A 108 -1.37 21.97 -20.04
C SER A 108 -2.64 21.64 -19.23
N ARG A 109 -2.76 22.29 -18.05
CA ARG A 109 -3.94 22.44 -17.15
C ARG A 109 -4.35 21.26 -16.23
N GLY A 110 -3.92 21.33 -14.96
CA GLY A 110 -4.75 21.95 -13.90
C GLY A 110 -5.67 21.09 -13.00
N ARG A 111 -5.38 21.11 -11.69
CA ARG A 111 -6.28 20.90 -10.53
C ARG A 111 -5.53 21.44 -9.28
N ARG A 112 -6.10 22.22 -8.34
CA ARG A 112 -7.09 21.87 -7.28
C ARG A 112 -6.75 20.52 -6.61
N GLY A 113 -6.16 20.43 -5.41
CA GLY A 113 -5.91 21.42 -4.36
C GLY A 113 -6.69 21.06 -3.09
N LEU A 114 -6.00 20.63 -2.03
CA LEU A 114 -6.56 20.32 -0.70
C LEU A 114 -5.57 20.76 0.40
N ARG A 115 -6.03 20.84 1.66
CA ARG A 115 -5.33 21.55 2.75
C ARG A 115 -4.75 20.58 3.78
N VAL A 116 -3.64 20.98 4.40
CA VAL A 116 -3.29 20.64 5.79
C VAL A 116 -3.02 21.96 6.52
N LEU A 117 -3.33 22.03 7.82
CA LEU A 117 -3.34 23.25 8.63
C LEU A 117 -2.31 23.19 9.77
N SER A 118 -1.51 24.24 9.89
CA SER A 118 -1.05 24.78 11.18
C SER A 118 -0.77 26.28 10.99
N SER A 119 -1.54 27.22 11.53
CA SER A 119 -1.92 27.51 12.93
C SER A 119 -0.84 28.26 13.71
N CYS A 120 -0.70 29.56 13.43
CA CYS A 120 -0.16 30.54 14.36
C CYS A 120 -1.08 31.78 14.38
N SER A 121 -1.26 32.36 15.57
CA SER A 121 -2.29 33.38 15.82
C SER A 121 -1.69 34.78 15.86
N SER A 122 -2.24 35.71 15.07
CA SER A 122 -1.85 37.13 15.09
C SER A 122 -3.02 38.00 15.53
N SER A 123 -2.96 38.53 16.75
CA SER A 123 -3.90 39.52 17.27
C SER A 123 -3.68 40.90 16.62
N ILE A 124 -4.75 41.68 16.51
CA ILE A 124 -4.72 43.02 15.92
C ILE A 124 -4.19 44.03 16.93
N SER A 125 -3.11 44.74 16.60
CA SER A 125 -2.77 46.02 17.23
C SER A 125 -1.80 46.85 16.37
N SER A 126 -2.30 47.92 15.75
CA SER A 126 -1.45 48.98 15.19
C SER A 126 -1.14 50.02 16.28
N PRO A 127 0.12 50.45 16.37
CA PRO A 127 0.45 51.86 16.12
C PRO A 127 1.52 51.97 15.02
N GLY A 128 1.84 53.12 14.43
CA GLY A 128 1.47 54.49 14.76
C GLY A 128 2.68 55.38 14.38
N TRP A 129 2.52 56.27 13.40
CA TRP A 129 3.66 56.95 12.78
C TRP A 129 4.42 57.87 13.74
N ARG A 130 5.77 57.77 13.81
CA ARG A 130 6.67 58.94 13.87
C ARG A 130 8.17 58.64 13.61
N ARG A 131 8.73 59.44 12.71
CA ARG A 131 10.07 60.06 12.74
C ARG A 131 11.32 59.16 12.74
N GLY A 132 11.87 58.97 11.54
CA GLY A 132 13.31 59.10 11.25
C GLY A 132 14.28 58.21 12.03
N SER A 133 14.56 57.03 11.49
CA SER A 133 15.77 56.26 11.78
C SER A 133 16.51 55.97 10.48
N VAL A 134 17.85 55.95 10.51
CA VAL A 134 18.65 55.41 9.42
C VAL A 134 18.53 53.89 9.48
N THR A 135 17.74 53.30 8.58
CA THR A 135 17.60 51.84 8.49
C THR A 135 18.91 51.22 8.01
N PRO A 136 19.54 50.30 8.75
CA PRO A 136 20.71 49.57 8.27
C PRO A 136 20.36 48.76 7.01
N ARG A 137 21.26 48.71 6.03
CA ARG A 137 21.10 47.83 4.87
C ARG A 137 21.37 46.38 5.29
N VAL A 138 20.32 45.69 5.72
CA VAL A 138 20.28 44.23 5.86
C VAL A 138 20.68 43.63 4.51
N THR A 139 21.72 42.78 4.49
CA THR A 139 22.25 42.20 3.24
C THR A 139 22.09 40.69 3.28
N THR A 140 20.98 40.22 2.69
CA THR A 140 20.66 38.79 2.57
C THR A 140 21.26 38.18 1.30
N ILE A 141 21.84 36.98 1.42
CA ILE A 141 22.26 36.16 0.29
C ILE A 141 21.73 34.72 0.40
N PRO A 142 21.21 34.11 -0.68
CA PRO A 142 20.82 32.70 -0.68
C PRO A 142 22.07 31.81 -0.70
N CYS A 143 22.10 30.77 0.14
CA CYS A 143 23.21 29.82 0.16
C CYS A 143 23.20 28.89 -1.08
N PRO A 144 24.26 28.85 -1.90
CA PRO A 144 24.31 27.98 -3.08
C PRO A 144 24.22 26.47 -2.78
N GLY A 145 24.54 26.04 -1.56
CA GLY A 145 24.52 24.62 -1.16
C GLY A 145 23.20 24.12 -0.56
N CYS A 146 22.39 25.02 0.02
CA CYS A 146 21.15 24.63 0.74
C CYS A 146 19.96 25.57 0.52
N GLN A 147 20.09 26.58 -0.34
CA GLN A 147 19.05 27.54 -0.74
C GLN A 147 18.41 28.36 0.41
N HIS A 148 18.96 28.30 1.62
CA HIS A 148 18.54 29.14 2.75
C HIS A 148 19.14 30.55 2.63
N ASP A 149 18.32 31.57 2.86
CA ASP A 149 18.77 32.95 2.95
C ASP A 149 19.58 33.21 4.23
N ILE A 150 20.65 33.98 4.07
CA ILE A 150 21.61 34.33 5.12
C ILE A 150 21.66 35.85 5.22
N ASP A 151 21.27 36.39 6.37
CA ASP A 151 21.60 37.77 6.73
C ASP A 151 23.07 37.88 7.16
N LEU A 152 23.78 38.87 6.61
CA LEU A 152 25.16 39.22 6.97
C LEU A 152 25.25 40.43 7.91
N GLY A 153 24.14 41.12 8.16
CA GLY A 153 24.04 42.29 9.02
C GLY A 153 24.86 43.50 8.57
N GLU A 154 24.97 44.50 9.45
CA GLU A 154 25.54 45.83 9.15
C GLU A 154 27.02 45.81 8.73
N ARG A 155 27.77 44.76 9.12
CA ARG A 155 29.19 44.60 8.80
C ARG A 155 29.45 43.58 7.66
N GLY A 156 28.39 43.03 7.06
CA GLY A 156 28.45 42.21 5.86
C GLY A 156 29.42 41.03 5.94
N ILE A 157 30.18 40.81 4.86
CA ILE A 157 31.15 39.70 4.70
C ILE A 157 32.13 39.60 5.89
N SER A 158 32.46 40.71 6.55
CA SER A 158 33.42 40.73 7.67
C SER A 158 32.93 39.98 8.91
N MET A 159 31.64 39.66 9.03
CA MET A 159 31.09 38.83 10.11
C MET A 159 31.32 37.32 9.90
N LEU A 160 31.76 36.90 8.71
CA LEU A 160 31.96 35.49 8.36
C LEU A 160 33.36 34.99 8.77
N PHE A 161 33.42 33.80 9.36
CA PHE A 161 34.69 33.14 9.67
C PHE A 161 35.40 32.67 8.39
N ARG A 162 36.73 32.82 8.33
CA ARG A 162 37.55 32.20 7.28
C ARG A 162 37.75 30.71 7.57
N ASN A 163 37.50 29.86 6.59
CA ASN A 163 37.71 28.41 6.71
C ASN A 163 39.18 28.04 6.45
N PHE A 164 40.08 28.47 7.34
CA PHE A 164 41.50 28.14 7.24
C PHE A 164 41.76 26.62 7.19
N THR A 165 40.89 25.79 7.79
CA THR A 165 41.00 24.33 7.72
C THR A 165 40.81 23.84 6.29
N LEU A 166 39.72 24.24 5.62
CA LEU A 166 39.46 23.93 4.21
C LEU A 166 40.53 24.52 3.29
N GLU A 167 40.98 25.75 3.54
CA GLU A 167 42.08 26.37 2.79
C GLU A 167 43.38 25.54 2.88
N ASN A 168 43.74 25.05 4.08
CA ASN A 168 44.89 24.16 4.27
C ASN A 168 44.67 22.74 3.70
N ILE A 169 43.43 22.22 3.64
CA ILE A 169 43.12 20.93 3.01
C ILE A 169 43.26 21.04 1.49
N VAL A 170 42.65 22.05 0.88
CA VAL A 170 42.77 22.34 -0.55
C VAL A 170 44.23 22.58 -0.94
N GLU A 171 45.01 23.26 -0.08
CA GLU A 171 46.43 23.49 -0.34
C GLU A 171 47.26 22.19 -0.29
N ARG A 172 47.02 21.30 0.68
CA ARG A 172 47.62 19.94 0.66
C ARG A 172 47.17 19.13 -0.55
N TYR A 173 45.90 19.23 -0.95
CA TYR A 173 45.37 18.55 -2.13
C TYR A 173 46.02 19.08 -3.42
N ARG A 174 46.22 20.39 -3.58
CA ARG A 174 47.00 20.97 -4.69
C ARG A 174 48.41 20.42 -4.74
N GLN A 175 49.09 20.34 -3.60
CA GLN A 175 50.47 19.85 -3.50
C GLN A 175 50.58 18.34 -3.79
N ALA A 176 49.59 17.54 -3.38
CA ALA A 176 49.52 16.11 -3.67
C ALA A 176 49.13 15.83 -5.15
N ALA A 177 48.22 16.62 -5.72
CA ALA A 177 47.76 16.47 -7.11
C ALA A 177 48.72 17.10 -8.14
N ARG A 178 49.58 18.04 -7.73
CA ARG A 178 50.54 18.74 -8.60
C ARG A 178 51.85 19.03 -7.86
N ALA A 179 52.93 18.38 -8.28
CA ALA A 179 54.31 18.77 -7.94
C ALA A 179 54.78 20.05 -8.67
N ALA A 180 53.86 20.97 -9.01
CA ALA A 180 54.06 22.02 -10.00
C ALA A 180 53.32 23.32 -9.63
N VAL A 181 54.04 24.22 -8.94
CA VAL A 181 54.58 25.49 -9.48
C VAL A 181 55.65 25.94 -8.48
N ALA A 182 56.90 26.15 -8.93
CA ALA A 182 57.93 26.72 -8.07
C ALA A 182 57.60 28.19 -7.75
N ILE A 183 57.65 28.55 -6.47
CA ILE A 183 57.44 29.94 -6.04
C ILE A 183 58.74 30.70 -6.32
N MET A 184 58.73 31.55 -7.35
CA MET A 184 59.94 32.26 -7.78
C MET A 184 60.33 33.40 -6.82
N CYS A 185 61.63 33.73 -6.78
CA CYS A 185 62.15 34.87 -6.04
C CYS A 185 61.56 36.19 -6.59
N ASN A 186 61.00 37.03 -5.71
CA ASN A 186 60.43 38.34 -6.07
C ASN A 186 61.49 39.42 -6.39
N ILE A 187 62.77 39.16 -6.11
CA ILE A 187 63.87 40.13 -6.22
C ILE A 187 64.76 39.87 -7.45
N CYS A 188 64.93 38.60 -7.85
CA CYS A 188 65.73 38.26 -9.03
C CYS A 188 65.05 38.77 -10.31
N LYS A 189 65.79 39.52 -11.13
CA LYS A 189 65.31 39.98 -12.45
C LYS A 189 65.54 38.90 -13.52
N PRO A 190 64.67 38.79 -14.54
CA PRO A 190 64.94 37.94 -15.71
C PRO A 190 66.25 38.33 -16.41
N PRO A 191 66.97 37.38 -17.04
CA PRO A 191 66.61 35.97 -17.20
C PRO A 191 66.90 35.09 -15.97
N ASN A 192 67.78 35.51 -15.06
CA ASN A 192 68.29 34.68 -13.96
C ASN A 192 67.35 34.66 -12.73
N GLN A 193 66.06 34.38 -12.93
CA GLN A 193 65.10 34.28 -11.84
C GLN A 193 65.23 32.93 -11.13
N GLN A 194 65.80 32.92 -9.92
CA GLN A 194 65.90 31.73 -9.09
C GLN A 194 64.58 31.41 -8.36
N GLU A 195 64.38 30.14 -8.02
CA GLU A 195 63.32 29.71 -7.09
C GLU A 195 63.53 30.33 -5.71
N ALA A 196 62.45 30.65 -5.01
CA ALA A 196 62.52 31.08 -3.63
C ALA A 196 62.75 29.88 -2.71
N THR A 197 63.59 30.04 -1.70
CA THR A 197 63.84 29.04 -0.65
C THR A 197 63.30 29.49 0.71
N LYS A 198 62.96 30.79 0.87
CA LYS A 198 62.41 31.38 2.09
C LYS A 198 61.38 32.46 1.75
N SER A 199 60.28 32.48 2.49
CA SER A 199 59.25 33.52 2.42
C SER A 199 59.20 34.27 3.76
N CYS A 200 59.39 35.58 3.74
CA CYS A 200 59.33 36.43 4.93
C CYS A 200 57.92 36.97 5.12
N MET A 201 57.33 36.73 6.29
CA MET A 201 55.96 37.13 6.61
C MET A 201 55.81 38.65 6.73
N ASP A 202 56.80 39.32 7.34
CA ASP A 202 56.77 40.77 7.54
C ASP A 202 57.03 41.55 6.24
N CYS A 203 58.02 41.11 5.45
CA CYS A 203 58.31 41.66 4.12
C CYS A 203 57.28 41.25 3.05
N LYS A 204 56.44 40.24 3.31
CA LYS A 204 55.40 39.70 2.41
C LYS A 204 55.95 39.32 1.02
N ALA A 205 57.16 38.76 1.00
CA ALA A 205 57.90 38.44 -0.20
C ALA A 205 58.70 37.13 -0.07
N SER A 206 58.91 36.49 -1.21
CA SER A 206 59.62 35.23 -1.38
C SER A 206 61.00 35.48 -2.00
N TYR A 207 62.02 34.87 -1.41
CA TYR A 207 63.43 35.12 -1.70
C TYR A 207 64.16 33.81 -1.97
N CYS A 208 65.05 33.79 -2.96
CA CYS A 208 66.12 32.78 -3.03
C CYS A 208 67.10 32.98 -1.86
N ASN A 209 67.93 31.98 -1.58
CA ASN A 209 68.85 31.98 -0.42
C ASN A 209 69.83 33.16 -0.43
N GLU A 210 70.22 33.65 -1.61
CA GLU A 210 71.10 34.81 -1.80
C GLU A 210 70.38 36.14 -1.55
N CYS A 211 69.26 36.39 -2.26
CA CYS A 211 68.45 37.60 -2.04
C CYS A 211 67.91 37.68 -0.60
N PHE A 212 67.64 36.55 0.06
CA PHE A 212 67.20 36.55 1.46
C PHE A 212 68.27 37.17 2.37
N LYS A 213 69.53 36.74 2.24
CA LYS A 213 70.67 37.25 3.02
C LYS A 213 70.94 38.74 2.75
N LEU A 214 70.79 39.18 1.50
CA LEU A 214 70.97 40.58 1.12
C LEU A 214 69.86 41.50 1.67
N HIS A 215 68.62 41.02 1.79
CA HIS A 215 67.49 41.80 2.33
C HIS A 215 67.31 41.67 3.86
N HIS A 216 67.87 40.63 4.48
CA HIS A 216 67.82 40.39 5.93
C HIS A 216 69.24 40.15 6.50
N PRO A 217 70.19 41.10 6.33
CA PRO A 217 71.55 40.94 6.82
C PRO A 217 71.59 40.93 8.36
N TRP A 218 72.43 40.07 8.91
CA TRP A 218 72.55 39.82 10.34
C TRP A 218 72.89 41.11 11.12
N GLY A 219 72.30 41.27 12.30
CA GLY A 219 72.43 42.49 13.12
C GLY A 219 71.47 43.64 12.77
N THR A 220 70.69 43.54 11.69
CA THR A 220 69.63 44.54 11.38
C THR A 220 68.27 44.15 11.97
N PRO A 221 67.34 45.11 12.18
CA PRO A 221 65.97 44.79 12.60
C PRO A 221 65.26 43.80 11.67
N LYS A 222 65.58 43.82 10.36
CA LYS A 222 65.02 42.87 9.38
C LYS A 222 65.46 41.43 9.62
N ALA A 223 66.61 41.19 10.28
CA ALA A 223 67.03 39.84 10.65
C ALA A 223 66.15 39.21 11.75
N GLN A 224 65.27 39.97 12.40
CA GLN A 224 64.28 39.48 13.37
C GLN A 224 62.93 39.13 12.74
N HIS A 225 62.73 39.38 11.45
CA HIS A 225 61.46 39.06 10.76
C HIS A 225 61.18 37.55 10.73
N GLU A 226 59.90 37.18 10.88
CA GLU A 226 59.48 35.79 10.80
C GLU A 226 59.57 35.31 9.33
N TYR A 227 60.24 34.18 9.11
CA TYR A 227 60.32 33.55 7.79
C TYR A 227 59.99 32.07 7.84
N VAL A 228 59.35 31.60 6.78
CA VAL A 228 58.90 30.23 6.56
C VAL A 228 59.45 29.69 5.24
N GLY A 229 59.17 28.42 4.93
CA GLY A 229 59.37 27.87 3.59
C GLY A 229 58.52 28.62 2.54
N PRO A 230 58.81 28.43 1.23
CA PRO A 230 58.18 29.20 0.16
C PRO A 230 56.64 29.17 0.23
N THR A 231 56.01 30.35 0.28
CA THR A 231 54.56 30.49 0.29
C THR A 231 54.09 31.74 -0.43
N THR A 232 52.87 31.69 -0.96
CA THR A 232 52.11 32.83 -1.49
C THR A 232 51.23 33.48 -0.41
N ASN A 233 51.07 32.84 0.76
CA ASN A 233 50.05 33.15 1.76
C ASN A 233 50.66 33.77 3.03
N PHE A 234 51.16 35.00 2.91
CA PHE A 234 51.78 35.79 3.99
C PHE A 234 50.77 36.37 5.03
N ARG A 235 49.85 35.53 5.53
CA ARG A 235 48.82 35.93 6.51
C ARG A 235 48.92 35.04 7.75
N PRO A 236 48.86 35.60 8.98
CA PRO A 236 48.77 34.80 10.20
C PRO A 236 47.57 33.84 10.16
N LYS A 237 47.83 32.54 10.29
CA LYS A 237 46.79 31.47 10.25
C LYS A 237 46.04 31.34 11.59
N VAL A 238 45.87 32.45 12.32
CA VAL A 238 45.21 32.49 13.63
C VAL A 238 43.74 32.86 13.45
N LEU A 239 42.84 32.11 14.08
CA LEU A 239 41.42 32.42 14.06
C LEU A 239 41.12 33.60 15.01
N MET A 240 40.98 34.79 14.42
CA MET A 240 40.53 36.00 15.11
C MET A 240 39.00 36.07 15.16
N CYS A 241 38.44 36.79 16.12
CA CYS A 241 36.99 36.90 16.28
C CYS A 241 36.39 37.93 15.30
N PRO A 242 35.36 37.59 14.50
CA PRO A 242 34.68 38.54 13.63
C PRO A 242 34.01 39.69 14.40
N GLU A 243 33.55 39.44 15.63
CA GLU A 243 32.94 40.46 16.50
C GLU A 243 34.02 41.37 17.15
N HIS A 244 35.25 40.88 17.32
CA HIS A 244 36.35 41.51 18.06
C HIS A 244 37.70 41.23 17.37
N GLU A 245 38.08 42.05 16.38
CA GLU A 245 39.16 41.72 15.42
C GLU A 245 40.55 41.46 16.03
N MET A 246 40.85 42.03 17.21
CA MET A 246 42.12 41.84 17.92
C MET A 246 42.14 40.60 18.83
N GLU A 247 40.99 39.96 19.07
CA GLU A 247 40.84 38.84 20.00
C GLU A 247 40.97 37.47 19.33
N LYS A 248 41.75 36.58 19.95
CA LYS A 248 41.92 35.20 19.50
C LYS A 248 40.76 34.33 19.97
N VAL A 249 40.28 33.46 19.09
CA VAL A 249 39.13 32.58 19.37
C VAL A 249 39.61 31.33 20.11
N ASN A 250 39.31 31.25 21.42
CA ASN A 250 39.90 30.29 22.35
C ASN A 250 38.87 29.47 23.16
N MET A 251 37.57 29.69 22.95
CA MET A 251 36.48 28.97 23.60
C MET A 251 35.42 28.51 22.59
N TYR A 252 34.54 27.60 23.01
CA TYR A 252 33.46 27.07 22.19
C TYR A 252 32.10 27.28 22.86
N CYS A 253 31.14 27.88 22.13
CA CYS A 253 29.78 28.06 22.62
C CYS A 253 28.94 26.82 22.33
N GLU A 254 28.52 26.11 23.37
CA GLU A 254 27.69 24.91 23.24
C GLU A 254 26.27 25.21 22.76
N VAL A 255 25.77 26.43 22.97
CA VAL A 255 24.42 26.84 22.55
C VAL A 255 24.42 27.16 21.06
N CYS A 256 25.23 28.13 20.63
CA CYS A 256 25.32 28.57 19.24
C CYS A 256 26.19 27.67 18.34
N LYS A 257 26.76 26.59 18.88
CA LYS A 257 27.68 25.64 18.21
C LYS A 257 28.90 26.26 17.50
N ARG A 258 29.22 27.54 17.79
CA ARG A 258 30.27 28.32 17.13
C ARG A 258 31.43 28.67 18.08
N PRO A 259 32.67 28.78 17.58
CA PRO A 259 33.82 29.15 18.40
C PRO A 259 33.79 30.66 18.72
N VAL A 260 34.20 31.04 19.94
CA VAL A 260 34.09 32.42 20.48
C VAL A 260 35.37 32.85 21.22
N CYS A 261 35.61 34.16 21.33
CA CYS A 261 36.70 34.72 22.14
C CYS A 261 36.22 35.09 23.56
N HIS A 262 37.13 35.62 24.39
CA HIS A 262 36.82 35.97 25.77
C HIS A 262 35.83 37.15 25.88
N LEU A 263 35.98 38.20 25.07
CA LEU A 263 35.07 39.36 25.09
C LEU A 263 33.63 39.00 24.69
N CYS A 264 33.44 38.09 23.74
CA CYS A 264 32.12 37.54 23.39
C CYS A 264 31.38 36.91 24.58
N LYS A 265 32.10 36.42 25.60
CA LYS A 265 31.54 35.83 26.83
C LYS A 265 31.49 36.79 28.02
N LEU A 266 32.41 37.76 28.11
CA LEU A 266 32.38 38.77 29.20
C LEU A 266 31.30 39.84 29.01
N GLY A 267 31.03 40.27 27.78
CA GLY A 267 30.05 41.34 27.51
C GLY A 267 29.41 41.32 26.11
N GLY A 268 29.78 40.35 25.26
CA GLY A 268 29.19 40.20 23.93
C GLY A 268 27.99 39.23 23.87
N SER A 269 27.67 38.81 22.64
CA SER A 269 26.48 38.02 22.28
C SER A 269 26.37 36.61 22.91
N HIS A 270 27.32 36.20 23.77
CA HIS A 270 27.35 34.89 24.44
C HIS A 270 27.44 34.97 25.97
N ALA A 271 27.22 36.15 26.57
CA ALA A 271 27.25 36.34 28.02
C ALA A 271 26.45 35.28 28.79
N ASN A 272 25.23 34.95 28.31
CA ASN A 272 24.34 33.98 28.95
C ASN A 272 24.47 32.53 28.43
N HIS A 273 25.35 32.26 27.45
CA HIS A 273 25.49 30.92 26.88
C HIS A 273 26.47 30.03 27.65
N LYS A 274 26.23 28.71 27.64
CA LYS A 274 27.21 27.71 28.10
C LYS A 274 28.39 27.67 27.13
N VAL A 275 29.58 27.91 27.66
CA VAL A 275 30.84 28.03 26.91
C VAL A 275 31.90 27.16 27.57
N THR A 276 32.67 26.42 26.77
CA THR A 276 33.74 25.52 27.22
C THR A 276 35.10 25.89 26.58
N SER A 277 36.18 25.31 27.11
CA SER A 277 37.51 25.48 26.51
C SER A 277 37.56 24.88 25.11
N MET A 278 38.34 25.49 24.20
CA MET A 278 38.56 24.93 22.86
C MET A 278 39.13 23.50 22.93
N SER A 279 40.02 23.22 23.90
CA SER A 279 40.66 21.91 24.09
C SER A 279 39.66 20.80 24.44
N SER A 280 38.64 21.11 25.26
CA SER A 280 37.58 20.17 25.60
C SER A 280 36.66 19.91 24.40
N ALA A 281 36.23 20.98 23.72
CA ALA A 281 35.38 20.89 22.54
C ALA A 281 36.07 20.14 21.38
N TYR A 282 37.37 20.38 21.17
CA TYR A 282 38.19 19.67 20.18
C TYR A 282 38.17 18.16 20.39
N LYS A 283 38.40 17.68 21.62
CA LYS A 283 38.38 16.24 21.94
C LYS A 283 37.03 15.61 21.59
N ILE A 284 35.94 16.18 22.12
CA ILE A 284 34.58 15.65 21.96
C ILE A 284 34.14 15.64 20.49
N LEU A 285 34.42 16.73 19.74
CA LEU A 285 34.05 16.82 18.33
C LEU A 285 34.89 15.88 17.45
N LYS A 286 36.19 15.72 17.75
CA LYS A 286 37.08 14.79 17.04
C LYS A 286 36.66 13.34 17.26
N GLU A 287 36.37 12.96 18.50
CA GLU A 287 35.90 11.61 18.85
C GLU A 287 34.54 11.29 18.19
N LYS A 288 33.57 12.21 18.27
CA LYS A 288 32.26 12.04 17.63
C LYS A 288 32.38 11.89 16.11
N LEU A 289 33.24 12.69 15.48
CA LEU A 289 33.50 12.60 14.04
C LEU A 289 34.14 11.25 13.69
N ALA A 290 35.12 10.79 14.47
CA ALA A 290 35.76 9.49 14.27
C ALA A 290 34.76 8.32 14.37
N LYS A 291 33.94 8.28 15.43
CA LYS A 291 32.89 7.26 15.63
C LYS A 291 31.84 7.29 14.51
N SER A 292 31.54 8.47 13.96
CA SER A 292 30.63 8.63 12.81
C SER A 292 31.26 8.14 11.49
N ILE A 293 32.54 8.45 11.24
CA ILE A 293 33.28 7.97 10.06
C ILE A 293 33.44 6.44 10.11
N HIS A 294 33.79 5.88 11.27
CA HIS A 294 33.91 4.43 11.43
C HIS A 294 32.59 3.70 11.14
N TYR A 295 31.47 4.24 11.59
CA TYR A 295 30.15 3.71 11.25
C TYR A 295 29.88 3.73 9.73
N LEU A 296 30.23 4.82 9.03
CA LEU A 296 30.03 4.90 7.58
C LEU A 296 30.91 3.88 6.82
N ILE A 297 32.18 3.72 7.22
CA ILE A 297 33.09 2.73 6.62
C ILE A 297 32.59 1.30 6.88
N SER A 298 32.16 0.97 8.10
CA SER A 298 31.62 -0.36 8.44
C SER A 298 30.28 -0.69 7.76
N LYS A 299 29.67 0.27 7.06
CA LYS A 299 28.46 0.11 6.26
C LYS A 299 28.68 0.13 4.75
N GLU A 300 29.90 0.39 4.27
CA GLU A 300 30.19 0.40 2.83
C GLU A 300 29.90 -0.96 2.18
N ASP A 301 30.37 -2.06 2.77
CA ASP A 301 30.15 -3.41 2.24
C ASP A 301 28.66 -3.80 2.28
N GLN A 302 27.90 -3.39 3.31
CA GLN A 302 26.45 -3.63 3.36
C GLN A 302 25.72 -2.93 2.21
N VAL A 303 26.07 -1.67 1.91
CA VAL A 303 25.50 -0.94 0.77
C VAL A 303 25.94 -1.58 -0.56
N ARG A 304 27.18 -2.07 -0.66
CA ARG A 304 27.66 -2.77 -1.86
C ARG A 304 26.89 -4.07 -2.13
N THR A 305 26.60 -4.86 -1.09
CA THR A 305 25.74 -6.05 -1.21
C THR A 305 24.32 -5.69 -1.64
N GLN A 306 23.72 -4.64 -1.07
CA GLN A 306 22.38 -4.18 -1.45
C GLN A 306 22.32 -3.70 -2.91
N ILE A 307 23.39 -3.09 -3.44
CA ILE A 307 23.49 -2.76 -4.87
C ILE A 307 23.48 -4.05 -5.72
N THR A 308 24.30 -5.05 -5.38
CA THR A 308 24.33 -6.32 -6.14
C THR A 308 23.03 -7.13 -6.05
N GLU A 309 22.30 -7.01 -4.94
CA GLU A 309 20.96 -7.61 -4.76
C GLU A 309 19.92 -6.92 -5.67
N LEU A 310 19.95 -5.59 -5.76
CA LEU A 310 19.09 -4.83 -6.69
C LEU A 310 19.45 -5.10 -8.17
N GLU A 311 20.74 -5.21 -8.50
CA GLU A 311 21.19 -5.57 -9.85
C GLU A 311 20.70 -6.98 -10.26
N LEU A 312 20.74 -7.95 -9.34
CA LEU A 312 20.18 -9.29 -9.57
C LEU A 312 18.65 -9.25 -9.77
N LEU A 313 17.93 -8.50 -8.94
CA LEU A 313 16.47 -8.36 -9.06
C LEU A 313 16.05 -7.68 -10.38
N ILE A 314 16.85 -6.74 -10.87
CA ILE A 314 16.65 -6.13 -12.20
C ILE A 314 16.82 -7.19 -13.30
N SER A 315 17.93 -7.95 -13.30
CA SER A 315 18.17 -9.02 -14.29
C SER A 315 17.05 -10.07 -14.29
N GLN A 316 16.62 -10.52 -13.10
CA GLN A 316 15.51 -11.46 -12.96
C GLN A 316 14.18 -10.88 -13.46
N THR A 317 13.93 -9.58 -13.27
CA THR A 317 12.72 -8.92 -13.79
C THR A 317 12.74 -8.85 -15.33
N GLU A 318 13.89 -8.58 -15.94
CA GLU A 318 14.05 -8.57 -17.39
C GLU A 318 13.88 -9.98 -18.00
N GLU A 319 14.49 -11.01 -17.40
CA GLU A 319 14.35 -12.41 -17.83
C GLU A 319 12.90 -12.92 -17.72
N ASN A 320 12.22 -12.62 -16.61
CA ASN A 320 10.82 -12.97 -16.41
C ASN A 320 9.88 -12.24 -17.38
N GLY A 321 10.17 -10.97 -17.69
CA GLY A 321 9.46 -10.21 -18.72
C GLY A 321 9.59 -10.84 -20.11
N GLN A 322 10.81 -11.20 -20.51
CA GLN A 322 11.09 -11.90 -21.78
C GLN A 322 10.50 -13.32 -21.84
N LEU A 323 10.30 -13.98 -20.70
CA LEU A 323 9.58 -15.26 -20.64
C LEU A 323 8.08 -15.06 -20.87
N ALA A 324 7.46 -14.08 -20.18
CA ALA A 324 6.04 -13.77 -20.33
C ALA A 324 5.70 -13.30 -21.76
N GLU A 325 6.56 -12.50 -22.39
CA GLU A 325 6.41 -12.08 -23.80
C GLU A 325 6.43 -13.28 -24.76
N ARG A 326 7.40 -14.20 -24.60
CA ARG A 326 7.48 -15.42 -25.41
C ARG A 326 6.25 -16.31 -25.23
N GLN A 327 5.83 -16.53 -23.99
CA GLN A 327 4.62 -17.31 -23.69
C GLN A 327 3.37 -16.69 -24.34
N ALA A 328 3.19 -15.37 -24.24
CA ALA A 328 2.09 -14.68 -24.90
C ALA A 328 2.11 -14.88 -26.43
N ASN A 329 3.28 -14.71 -27.06
CA ASN A 329 3.44 -14.92 -28.50
C ASN A 329 3.17 -16.37 -28.92
N GLU A 330 3.65 -17.36 -28.17
CA GLU A 330 3.35 -18.79 -28.41
C GLU A 330 1.84 -19.10 -28.36
N HIS A 331 1.06 -18.39 -27.55
CA HIS A 331 -0.40 -18.51 -27.52
C HIS A 331 -1.06 -17.91 -28.77
N PHE A 332 -0.55 -16.80 -29.31
CA PHE A 332 -1.08 -16.21 -30.54
C PHE A 332 -0.68 -17.00 -31.80
N GLU A 333 0.55 -17.51 -31.89
CA GLU A 333 0.97 -18.35 -33.02
C GLU A 333 0.10 -19.61 -33.14
N ARG A 334 -0.21 -20.29 -32.01
CA ARG A 334 -1.13 -21.45 -32.01
C ARG A 334 -2.55 -21.11 -32.48
N LEU A 335 -3.02 -19.87 -32.28
CA LEU A 335 -4.30 -19.41 -32.86
C LEU A 335 -4.17 -19.16 -34.37
N PHE A 336 -3.07 -18.58 -34.85
CA PHE A 336 -2.82 -18.40 -36.28
C PHE A 336 -2.65 -19.74 -37.02
N GLU A 337 -1.93 -20.70 -36.43
CA GLU A 337 -1.80 -22.07 -36.94
C GLU A 337 -3.19 -22.71 -37.11
N THR A 338 -4.02 -22.71 -36.06
CA THR A 338 -5.38 -23.26 -36.08
C THR A 338 -6.25 -22.64 -37.19
N LEU A 339 -6.19 -21.32 -37.37
CA LEU A 339 -6.94 -20.61 -38.42
C LEU A 339 -6.40 -20.95 -39.83
N GLN A 340 -5.08 -21.06 -39.97
CA GLN A 340 -4.42 -21.39 -41.24
C GLN A 340 -4.63 -22.87 -41.63
N GLU A 341 -4.75 -23.79 -40.67
CA GLU A 341 -5.18 -25.17 -40.90
C GLU A 341 -6.61 -25.22 -41.44
N ARG A 342 -7.57 -24.56 -40.79
CA ARG A 342 -8.98 -24.52 -41.24
C ARG A 342 -9.14 -23.89 -42.63
N ARG A 343 -8.40 -22.82 -42.91
CA ARG A 343 -8.30 -22.25 -44.27
C ARG A 343 -7.76 -23.27 -45.27
N SER A 344 -6.71 -24.00 -44.92
CA SER A 344 -6.09 -25.02 -45.80
C SER A 344 -7.00 -26.24 -46.02
N GLU A 345 -7.82 -26.59 -45.02
CA GLU A 345 -8.85 -27.62 -45.11
C GLU A 345 -9.98 -27.22 -46.08
N MET A 346 -10.52 -26.01 -45.94
CA MET A 346 -11.55 -25.48 -46.84
C MET A 346 -11.08 -25.42 -48.29
N MET A 347 -9.88 -24.85 -48.54
CA MET A 347 -9.30 -24.77 -49.89
C MET A 347 -9.10 -26.17 -50.52
N ARG A 348 -8.73 -27.18 -49.72
CA ARG A 348 -8.59 -28.56 -50.18
C ARG A 348 -9.94 -29.20 -50.55
N SER A 349 -11.01 -28.88 -49.82
CA SER A 349 -12.37 -29.35 -50.13
C SER A 349 -12.90 -28.75 -51.44
N ILE A 350 -12.71 -27.43 -51.65
CA ILE A 350 -13.04 -26.74 -52.91
C ILE A 350 -12.27 -27.37 -54.08
N GLU A 351 -10.96 -27.58 -53.93
CA GLU A 351 -10.09 -28.22 -54.92
C GLU A 351 -10.57 -29.64 -55.28
N GLN A 352 -10.93 -30.46 -54.28
CA GLN A 352 -11.47 -31.80 -54.47
C GLN A 352 -12.85 -31.80 -55.16
N SER A 353 -13.78 -30.92 -54.75
CA SER A 353 -15.10 -30.79 -55.39
C SER A 353 -14.95 -30.35 -56.84
N ARG A 354 -14.10 -29.34 -57.12
CA ARG A 354 -13.79 -28.87 -58.48
C ARG A 354 -13.22 -29.99 -59.36
N ASN A 355 -12.24 -30.72 -58.87
CA ASN A 355 -11.58 -31.75 -59.67
C ASN A 355 -12.53 -32.95 -59.91
N ARG A 356 -13.36 -33.34 -58.94
CA ARG A 356 -14.41 -34.36 -59.14
C ARG A 356 -15.42 -33.94 -60.22
N ARG A 357 -15.94 -32.71 -60.15
CA ARG A 357 -16.89 -32.16 -61.13
C ARG A 357 -16.27 -32.07 -62.54
N MET A 358 -15.03 -31.59 -62.62
CA MET A 358 -14.28 -31.52 -63.87
C MET A 358 -14.06 -32.89 -64.50
N GLU A 359 -13.76 -33.91 -63.69
CA GLU A 359 -13.56 -35.28 -64.17
C GLU A 359 -14.87 -35.91 -64.67
N GLN A 360 -15.99 -35.71 -63.96
CA GLN A 360 -17.31 -36.13 -64.42
C GLN A 360 -17.68 -35.51 -65.78
N LEU A 361 -17.40 -34.22 -65.96
CA LEU A 361 -17.66 -33.52 -67.23
C LEU A 361 -16.71 -33.94 -68.35
N ARG A 362 -15.43 -34.23 -68.06
CA ARG A 362 -14.48 -34.81 -69.03
C ARG A 362 -14.91 -36.19 -69.49
N SER A 363 -15.25 -37.08 -68.56
CA SER A 363 -15.73 -38.43 -68.88
C SER A 363 -17.01 -38.40 -69.73
N GLN A 364 -17.91 -37.44 -69.48
CA GLN A 364 -19.08 -37.22 -70.35
C GLN A 364 -18.67 -36.71 -71.74
N VAL A 365 -17.68 -35.82 -71.86
CA VAL A 365 -17.15 -35.39 -73.17
C VAL A 365 -16.53 -36.56 -73.93
N GLU A 366 -15.77 -37.43 -73.25
CA GLU A 366 -15.20 -38.65 -73.84
C GLU A 366 -16.27 -39.65 -74.29
N GLU A 367 -17.35 -39.85 -73.51
CA GLU A 367 -18.48 -40.71 -73.93
C GLU A 367 -19.14 -40.18 -75.21
N TYR A 368 -19.44 -38.88 -75.28
CA TYR A 368 -20.08 -38.27 -76.45
C TYR A 368 -19.12 -38.17 -77.66
N GLN A 369 -17.80 -38.04 -77.44
CA GLN A 369 -16.80 -38.17 -78.49
C GLN A 369 -16.73 -39.61 -79.02
N GLY A 370 -16.72 -40.61 -78.14
CA GLY A 370 -16.80 -42.03 -78.52
C GLY A 370 -18.09 -42.37 -79.27
N MET A 371 -19.22 -41.75 -78.94
CA MET A 371 -20.45 -41.85 -79.74
C MET A 371 -20.31 -41.27 -81.15
N LEU A 372 -19.48 -40.22 -81.33
CA LEU A 372 -19.20 -39.62 -82.64
C LEU A 372 -18.20 -40.45 -83.47
N GLU A 373 -17.20 -41.06 -82.83
CA GLU A 373 -16.31 -42.05 -83.46
C GLU A 373 -17.06 -43.31 -83.90
N ASN A 374 -18.13 -43.67 -83.17
CA ASN A 374 -19.12 -44.66 -83.61
C ASN A 374 -19.97 -44.23 -84.83
N SER A 375 -19.62 -43.15 -85.55
CA SER A 375 -20.16 -42.84 -86.89
C SER A 375 -20.07 -44.01 -87.88
N GLY A 376 -19.10 -44.91 -87.71
CA GLY A 376 -19.02 -46.19 -88.41
C GLY A 376 -20.27 -47.09 -88.25
N LEU A 377 -21.09 -46.89 -87.21
CA LEU A 377 -22.39 -47.55 -87.04
C LEU A 377 -23.38 -47.18 -88.16
N VAL A 378 -23.32 -45.96 -88.70
CA VAL A 378 -24.17 -45.51 -89.82
C VAL A 378 -23.73 -46.18 -91.12
N GLY A 379 -22.42 -46.27 -91.37
CA GLY A 379 -21.88 -47.02 -92.50
C GLY A 379 -22.19 -48.51 -92.39
N TYR A 380 -22.00 -49.12 -91.22
CA TYR A 380 -22.36 -50.51 -90.96
C TYR A 380 -23.87 -50.76 -91.14
N ALA A 381 -24.73 -49.82 -90.72
CA ALA A 381 -26.16 -49.89 -91.00
C ALA A 381 -26.47 -49.84 -92.51
N GLN A 382 -25.78 -48.97 -93.26
CA GLN A 382 -25.92 -48.87 -94.72
C GLN A 382 -25.44 -50.15 -95.44
N GLU A 383 -24.43 -50.86 -94.94
CA GLU A 383 -24.03 -52.16 -95.48
C GLU A 383 -25.01 -53.27 -95.10
N VAL A 384 -25.48 -53.34 -93.85
CA VAL A 384 -26.50 -54.34 -93.41
C VAL A 384 -27.81 -54.19 -94.18
N LEU A 385 -28.18 -52.97 -94.58
CA LEU A 385 -29.35 -52.70 -95.43
C LEU A 385 -29.21 -53.17 -96.91
N LYS A 386 -28.02 -53.65 -97.33
CA LYS A 386 -27.81 -54.27 -98.64
C LYS A 386 -27.91 -55.80 -98.62
N GLU A 387 -28.02 -56.41 -97.45
CA GLU A 387 -28.15 -57.87 -97.34
C GLU A 387 -29.45 -58.35 -98.01
N THR A 388 -29.35 -59.44 -98.75
CA THR A 388 -30.43 -60.02 -99.56
C THR A 388 -30.96 -61.34 -98.99
N ASP A 389 -30.17 -62.06 -98.18
CA ASP A 389 -30.69 -63.21 -97.43
C ASP A 389 -31.51 -62.76 -96.22
N GLN A 390 -32.76 -63.22 -96.16
CA GLN A 390 -33.72 -62.81 -95.15
C GLN A 390 -33.32 -63.27 -93.73
N SER A 391 -32.60 -64.39 -93.60
CA SER A 391 -32.19 -64.92 -92.30
C SER A 391 -30.95 -64.20 -91.75
N CYS A 392 -29.93 -64.00 -92.59
CA CYS A 392 -28.73 -63.21 -92.27
C CYS A 392 -29.08 -61.76 -91.95
N PHE A 393 -30.00 -61.16 -92.71
CA PHE A 393 -30.51 -59.82 -92.44
C PHE A 393 -31.20 -59.75 -91.08
N VAL A 394 -32.20 -60.59 -90.80
CA VAL A 394 -32.96 -60.53 -89.53
C VAL A 394 -32.07 -60.80 -88.31
N GLN A 395 -31.10 -61.72 -88.41
CA GLN A 395 -30.13 -61.98 -87.35
C GLN A 395 -29.30 -60.73 -87.01
N THR A 396 -28.83 -60.02 -88.03
CA THR A 396 -27.92 -58.86 -87.86
C THR A 396 -28.69 -57.58 -87.52
N ALA A 397 -29.81 -57.33 -88.22
CA ALA A 397 -30.65 -56.15 -88.06
C ALA A 397 -31.20 -56.00 -86.64
N LYS A 398 -31.51 -57.10 -85.94
CA LYS A 398 -31.94 -57.06 -84.54
C LYS A 398 -30.84 -56.53 -83.60
N GLN A 399 -29.59 -56.96 -83.78
CA GLN A 399 -28.47 -56.49 -82.96
C GLN A 399 -28.09 -55.03 -83.30
N LEU A 400 -28.14 -54.68 -84.59
CA LEU A 400 -27.96 -53.31 -85.08
C LEU A 400 -29.00 -52.35 -84.51
N HIS A 401 -30.29 -52.71 -84.56
CA HIS A 401 -31.39 -51.90 -84.06
C HIS A 401 -31.24 -51.60 -82.56
N VAL A 402 -30.81 -52.57 -81.74
CA VAL A 402 -30.54 -52.33 -80.32
C VAL A 402 -29.39 -51.33 -80.09
N ARG A 403 -28.33 -51.37 -80.92
CA ARG A 403 -27.24 -50.38 -80.85
C ARG A 403 -27.70 -48.97 -81.25
N ILE A 404 -28.46 -48.86 -82.34
CA ILE A 404 -29.02 -47.58 -82.81
C ILE A 404 -30.02 -47.02 -81.80
N GLN A 405 -30.89 -47.86 -81.22
CA GLN A 405 -31.85 -47.46 -80.20
C GLN A 405 -31.14 -46.91 -78.96
N LYS A 406 -30.13 -47.60 -78.43
CA LYS A 406 -29.33 -47.12 -77.29
C LYS A 406 -28.69 -45.76 -77.58
N ALA A 407 -28.07 -45.59 -78.75
CA ALA A 407 -27.47 -44.31 -79.14
C ALA A 407 -28.51 -43.18 -79.31
N THR A 408 -29.70 -43.52 -79.84
CA THR A 408 -30.82 -42.57 -80.02
C THR A 408 -31.38 -42.12 -78.68
N ASP A 409 -31.51 -43.01 -77.70
CA ASP A 409 -32.01 -42.65 -76.37
C ASP A 409 -31.02 -41.80 -75.57
N SER A 410 -29.71 -42.06 -75.67
CA SER A 410 -28.68 -41.16 -75.11
C SER A 410 -28.73 -39.74 -75.70
N LEU A 411 -29.19 -39.57 -76.95
CA LEU A 411 -29.33 -38.25 -77.59
C LEU A 411 -30.64 -37.53 -77.25
N ARG A 412 -31.65 -38.21 -76.68
CA ARG A 412 -32.98 -37.63 -76.41
C ARG A 412 -33.02 -36.73 -75.17
N THR A 413 -32.09 -36.89 -74.22
CA THR A 413 -32.10 -36.18 -72.93
C THR A 413 -30.71 -35.79 -72.45
N PHE A 414 -30.05 -34.85 -73.14
CA PHE A 414 -28.78 -34.28 -72.67
C PHE A 414 -28.94 -33.50 -71.35
N HIS A 415 -28.14 -33.86 -70.35
CA HIS A 415 -27.98 -33.14 -69.08
C HIS A 415 -26.49 -33.18 -68.67
N PRO A 416 -25.89 -32.09 -68.16
CA PRO A 416 -24.51 -32.12 -67.67
C PRO A 416 -24.32 -33.09 -66.50
N ALA A 417 -23.20 -33.84 -66.51
CA ALA A 417 -22.88 -34.84 -65.49
C ALA A 417 -22.50 -34.26 -64.10
N ALA A 418 -22.27 -32.95 -64.02
CA ALA A 418 -22.04 -32.22 -62.78
C ALA A 418 -22.45 -30.74 -62.93
N ASP A 419 -22.80 -30.11 -61.81
CA ASP A 419 -23.04 -28.67 -61.73
C ASP A 419 -21.70 -27.89 -61.63
N THR A 420 -21.69 -26.68 -62.17
CA THR A 420 -20.58 -25.72 -62.11
C THR A 420 -20.65 -24.81 -60.88
N CYS A 421 -21.78 -24.74 -60.15
CA CYS A 421 -21.96 -23.77 -59.07
C CYS A 421 -21.29 -24.17 -57.74
N PHE A 422 -20.61 -23.24 -57.07
CA PHE A 422 -19.88 -23.47 -55.80
C PHE A 422 -20.53 -22.76 -54.59
N ASP A 423 -21.84 -22.48 -54.64
CA ASP A 423 -22.59 -21.85 -53.54
C ASP A 423 -22.44 -22.60 -52.20
N GLU A 424 -22.22 -23.92 -52.25
CA GLU A 424 -21.91 -24.80 -51.11
C GLU A 424 -20.64 -24.41 -50.32
N PHE A 425 -19.83 -23.48 -50.85
CA PHE A 425 -18.60 -22.97 -50.22
C PHE A 425 -18.62 -21.45 -49.95
N VAL A 426 -19.77 -20.78 -50.08
CA VAL A 426 -19.89 -19.35 -49.73
C VAL A 426 -19.85 -19.19 -48.20
N LEU A 427 -18.77 -18.58 -47.71
CA LEU A 427 -18.47 -18.44 -46.29
C LEU A 427 -18.75 -17.02 -45.79
N ASP A 428 -19.47 -16.91 -44.67
CA ASP A 428 -19.51 -15.72 -43.81
C ASP A 428 -18.64 -15.98 -42.58
N THR A 429 -17.78 -15.02 -42.22
CA THR A 429 -16.88 -15.06 -41.06
C THR A 429 -17.24 -14.02 -39.99
N SER A 430 -18.34 -13.28 -40.17
CA SER A 430 -18.72 -12.13 -39.33
C SER A 430 -18.86 -12.48 -37.83
N ARG A 431 -19.38 -13.67 -37.51
CA ARG A 431 -19.50 -14.18 -36.14
C ARG A 431 -18.14 -14.53 -35.54
N GLU A 432 -17.33 -15.30 -36.26
CA GLU A 432 -16.00 -15.75 -35.84
C GLU A 432 -15.06 -14.55 -35.65
N GLU A 433 -15.12 -13.57 -36.54
CA GLU A 433 -14.45 -12.29 -36.37
C GLU A 433 -14.89 -11.52 -35.12
N THR A 434 -16.18 -11.58 -34.77
CA THR A 434 -16.71 -10.91 -33.58
C THR A 434 -16.20 -11.58 -32.31
N LEU A 435 -16.26 -12.92 -32.26
CA LEU A 435 -15.67 -13.71 -31.16
C LEU A 435 -14.16 -13.43 -31.00
N LEU A 436 -13.40 -13.31 -32.10
CA LEU A 436 -11.99 -12.95 -32.06
C LEU A 436 -11.74 -11.51 -31.57
N LYS A 437 -12.65 -10.57 -31.84
CA LYS A 437 -12.58 -9.16 -31.38
C LYS A 437 -12.98 -9.00 -29.91
N GLU A 438 -13.82 -9.89 -29.39
CA GLU A 438 -14.25 -9.93 -27.98
C GLU A 438 -13.21 -10.57 -27.05
N MET A 439 -12.18 -11.23 -27.59
CA MET A 439 -11.10 -11.84 -26.80
C MET A 439 -10.29 -10.81 -26.00
N CYS A 440 -10.58 -10.70 -24.72
CA CYS A 440 -9.94 -9.74 -23.82
C CYS A 440 -8.74 -10.35 -23.06
N PHE A 441 -7.55 -10.27 -23.65
CA PHE A 441 -6.29 -10.70 -23.03
C PHE A 441 -5.74 -9.75 -21.94
N GLY A 442 -6.25 -8.52 -21.89
CA GLY A 442 -5.76 -7.50 -20.97
C GLY A 442 -6.36 -7.63 -19.57
N GLY A 443 -5.50 -7.46 -18.56
CA GLY A 443 -5.86 -7.22 -17.17
C GLY A 443 -5.94 -8.46 -16.28
N VAL A 444 -5.10 -8.46 -15.24
CA VAL A 444 -5.34 -9.22 -14.01
C VAL A 444 -6.63 -8.67 -13.38
N PRO A 445 -7.61 -9.51 -12.96
CA PRO A 445 -8.82 -9.02 -12.31
C PRO A 445 -8.50 -8.26 -11.02
N ASP A 446 -9.31 -7.27 -10.67
CA ASP A 446 -9.21 -6.61 -9.37
C ASP A 446 -9.41 -7.62 -8.22
N PRO A 447 -8.68 -7.47 -7.10
CA PRO A 447 -8.84 -8.33 -5.94
C PRO A 447 -10.26 -8.19 -5.37
N PRO A 448 -11.04 -9.29 -5.26
CA PRO A 448 -12.37 -9.24 -4.65
C PRO A 448 -12.29 -8.78 -3.20
N LEU A 449 -13.32 -8.09 -2.72
CA LEU A 449 -13.41 -7.62 -1.33
C LEU A 449 -14.48 -8.40 -0.58
N ILE A 450 -14.11 -9.08 0.51
CA ILE A 450 -15.06 -9.79 1.38
C ILE A 450 -16.01 -8.78 2.03
N ASP A 451 -17.31 -9.01 1.90
CA ASP A 451 -18.34 -8.16 2.49
C ASP A 451 -18.64 -8.62 3.92
N LEU A 452 -18.17 -7.83 4.89
CA LEU A 452 -18.34 -8.09 6.32
C LEU A 452 -19.80 -8.02 6.81
N SER A 453 -20.70 -7.42 6.03
CA SER A 453 -22.13 -7.29 6.39
C SER A 453 -22.97 -8.49 5.94
N GLN A 454 -22.52 -9.18 4.89
CA GLN A 454 -23.19 -10.37 4.34
C GLN A 454 -22.51 -11.68 4.76
N SER A 455 -21.18 -11.66 4.94
CA SER A 455 -20.44 -12.83 5.40
C SER A 455 -20.76 -13.12 6.87
N LYS A 456 -21.07 -14.38 7.19
CA LYS A 456 -21.41 -14.84 8.55
C LYS A 456 -20.83 -16.23 8.79
N VAL A 457 -20.27 -16.44 9.99
CA VAL A 457 -19.62 -17.70 10.40
C VAL A 457 -20.29 -18.28 11.64
N TYR A 458 -20.83 -19.49 11.50
CA TYR A 458 -21.50 -20.25 12.56
C TYR A 458 -20.98 -21.70 12.59
N ASN A 459 -21.87 -22.69 12.39
CA ASN A 459 -21.45 -24.08 12.11
C ASN A 459 -20.76 -24.17 10.72
N GLU A 460 -21.17 -23.27 9.83
CA GLU A 460 -20.71 -23.12 8.45
C GLU A 460 -20.32 -21.64 8.28
N ALA A 461 -19.32 -21.36 7.43
CA ALA A 461 -18.95 -20.00 7.04
C ALA A 461 -19.53 -19.68 5.67
N SER A 462 -20.61 -18.90 5.65
CA SER A 462 -21.06 -18.25 4.42
C SER A 462 -20.22 -17.00 4.20
N ILE A 463 -19.34 -17.03 3.20
CA ILE A 463 -18.45 -15.92 2.86
C ILE A 463 -18.92 -15.30 1.55
N CYS A 464 -19.20 -14.00 1.57
CA CYS A 464 -19.66 -13.21 0.44
C CYS A 464 -18.59 -12.17 0.08
N TRP A 465 -18.42 -11.87 -1.20
CA TRP A 465 -17.53 -10.82 -1.68
C TRP A 465 -18.19 -9.97 -2.78
N ARG A 466 -17.54 -8.84 -3.04
CA ARG A 466 -17.94 -7.83 -4.01
C ARG A 466 -16.74 -7.47 -4.88
N LEU A 467 -17.00 -7.40 -6.18
CA LEU A 467 -16.04 -6.92 -7.18
C LEU A 467 -16.19 -5.40 -7.33
N ALA A 468 -15.27 -4.75 -8.06
CA ALA A 468 -15.42 -3.35 -8.45
C ALA A 468 -16.55 -3.18 -9.48
N ASP A 469 -17.17 -2.01 -9.58
CA ASP A 469 -18.25 -1.77 -10.55
C ASP A 469 -17.76 -1.81 -12.02
N ASP A 470 -16.45 -1.67 -12.24
CA ASP A 470 -15.74 -1.71 -13.54
C ASP A 470 -14.87 -2.99 -13.69
N HIS A 471 -15.27 -4.09 -13.03
CA HIS A 471 -14.49 -5.32 -13.02
C HIS A 471 -14.47 -6.04 -14.39
N LEU A 472 -13.33 -6.62 -14.72
CA LEU A 472 -13.19 -7.50 -15.87
C LEU A 472 -13.99 -8.81 -15.64
N PRO A 473 -14.69 -9.34 -16.67
CA PRO A 473 -15.46 -10.58 -16.53
C PRO A 473 -14.54 -11.71 -16.11
N THR A 474 -14.88 -12.35 -14.99
CA THR A 474 -14.06 -13.32 -14.26
C THR A 474 -14.64 -14.73 -14.46
N ASP A 475 -13.79 -15.73 -14.68
CA ASP A 475 -14.24 -17.10 -15.00
C ASP A 475 -14.72 -17.84 -13.75
N HIS A 476 -14.00 -17.65 -12.64
CA HIS A 476 -14.29 -18.20 -11.32
C HIS A 476 -13.49 -17.47 -10.23
N HIS A 477 -13.91 -17.62 -8.98
CA HIS A 477 -13.17 -17.23 -7.80
C HIS A 477 -12.66 -18.45 -7.05
N VAL A 478 -11.70 -18.22 -6.17
CA VAL A 478 -11.15 -19.18 -5.22
C VAL A 478 -11.15 -18.53 -3.85
N LEU A 479 -11.81 -19.16 -2.88
CA LEU A 479 -11.68 -18.82 -1.47
C LEU A 479 -10.59 -19.71 -0.84
N GLU A 480 -9.76 -19.12 0.01
CA GLU A 480 -8.83 -19.83 0.87
C GLU A 480 -9.11 -19.46 2.33
N TYR A 481 -8.97 -20.44 3.23
CA TYR A 481 -9.19 -20.26 4.65
C TYR A 481 -8.15 -21.04 5.48
N ARG A 482 -7.88 -20.57 6.71
CA ARG A 482 -6.97 -21.24 7.67
C ARG A 482 -7.41 -21.01 9.11
N ARG A 483 -7.22 -22.01 9.97
CA ARG A 483 -7.35 -21.86 11.44
C ARG A 483 -6.19 -20.99 11.94
N LEU A 484 -6.47 -20.05 12.86
CA LEU A 484 -5.46 -19.23 13.52
C LEU A 484 -5.25 -19.73 14.95
N VAL A 485 -4.08 -20.29 15.24
CA VAL A 485 -3.73 -20.78 16.58
C VAL A 485 -3.62 -19.59 17.55
N GLY A 486 -4.44 -19.59 18.59
CA GLY A 486 -4.48 -18.52 19.59
C GLY A 486 -3.27 -18.55 20.53
N PRO A 487 -2.80 -17.40 21.06
CA PRO A 487 -1.60 -17.31 21.91
C PRO A 487 -1.75 -17.96 23.30
N SER A 488 -2.92 -18.52 23.62
CA SER A 488 -3.25 -19.20 24.87
C SER A 488 -3.28 -20.72 24.77
N GLN A 489 -3.13 -21.32 23.57
CA GLN A 489 -3.06 -22.77 23.39
C GLN A 489 -1.61 -23.20 23.23
N SER A 490 -1.08 -23.96 24.19
CA SER A 490 0.18 -24.69 24.02
C SER A 490 -0.01 -25.82 23.00
N PRO A 491 0.88 -26.02 22.02
CA PRO A 491 0.66 -26.98 20.95
C PRO A 491 0.52 -28.41 21.47
N SER A 492 -0.65 -29.00 21.24
CA SER A 492 -0.90 -30.43 21.38
C SER A 492 0.04 -31.19 20.45
N LYS A 493 0.55 -32.35 20.87
CA LYS A 493 1.46 -33.18 20.04
C LYS A 493 0.78 -33.85 18.84
N GLU A 494 -0.49 -33.55 18.60
CA GLU A 494 -1.32 -34.08 17.52
C GLU A 494 -1.65 -33.00 16.46
N ASP A 495 -1.38 -31.71 16.74
CA ASP A 495 -1.44 -30.60 15.76
C ASP A 495 -0.22 -30.61 14.82
N GLY A 496 -0.04 -31.71 14.09
CA GLY A 496 1.03 -31.91 13.13
C GLY A 496 0.78 -31.13 11.82
N GLU A 497 1.66 -30.18 11.53
CA GLU A 497 1.92 -29.55 10.22
C GLU A 497 0.78 -28.74 9.54
N ASP A 498 -0.50 -29.09 9.66
CA ASP A 498 -1.62 -28.42 8.95
C ASP A 498 -2.03 -27.06 9.54
N GLY A 499 -1.76 -26.82 10.84
CA GLY A 499 -2.30 -25.70 11.63
C GLY A 499 -1.93 -24.27 11.20
N GLY A 500 -1.25 -24.08 10.07
CA GLY A 500 -0.98 -22.78 9.44
C GLY A 500 -1.13 -22.77 7.91
N LEU A 501 -1.52 -23.89 7.30
CA LEU A 501 -1.70 -24.01 5.85
C LEU A 501 -3.01 -23.37 5.40
N TRP A 502 -3.03 -22.81 4.19
CA TRP A 502 -4.24 -22.32 3.55
C TRP A 502 -4.96 -23.46 2.84
N ARG A 503 -6.21 -23.71 3.22
CA ARG A 503 -7.08 -24.69 2.56
C ARG A 503 -7.91 -24.00 1.49
N GLU A 504 -7.83 -24.48 0.26
CA GLU A 504 -8.47 -23.92 -0.94
C GLU A 504 -9.87 -24.54 -1.13
N THR A 505 -10.86 -23.75 -1.55
CA THR A 505 -12.19 -24.25 -1.95
C THR A 505 -12.21 -24.66 -3.43
N ASP A 506 -13.22 -25.45 -3.82
CA ASP A 506 -13.60 -25.59 -5.23
C ASP A 506 -13.86 -24.24 -5.91
N ARG A 507 -13.82 -24.27 -7.26
CA ARG A 507 -14.01 -23.08 -8.11
C ARG A 507 -15.41 -22.50 -7.96
N VAL A 508 -15.48 -21.25 -7.51
CA VAL A 508 -16.75 -20.56 -7.22
C VAL A 508 -17.15 -19.67 -8.40
N TYR A 509 -18.28 -19.97 -9.04
CA TYR A 509 -18.79 -19.22 -10.21
C TYR A 509 -19.70 -18.03 -9.85
N GLY A 510 -19.78 -17.67 -8.57
CA GLY A 510 -20.59 -16.57 -8.05
C GLY A 510 -19.85 -15.77 -6.98
N SER A 511 -20.53 -14.76 -6.41
CA SER A 511 -19.96 -13.83 -5.43
C SER A 511 -20.03 -14.30 -3.96
N ASN A 512 -20.33 -15.59 -3.73
CA ASN A 512 -20.33 -16.18 -2.39
C ASN A 512 -20.03 -17.68 -2.44
N THR A 513 -19.62 -18.25 -1.31
CA THR A 513 -19.52 -19.69 -1.09
C THR A 513 -19.79 -20.04 0.38
N ILE A 514 -19.94 -21.32 0.68
CA ILE A 514 -20.12 -21.85 2.03
C ILE A 514 -18.99 -22.83 2.34
N VAL A 515 -18.30 -22.62 3.47
CA VAL A 515 -17.26 -23.54 3.99
C VAL A 515 -17.82 -24.27 5.20
N ASN A 516 -17.82 -25.61 5.13
CA ASN A 516 -18.33 -26.51 6.15
C ASN A 516 -17.19 -27.01 7.06
N ASP A 517 -17.55 -27.83 8.05
CA ASP A 517 -16.60 -28.60 8.89
C ASP A 517 -15.53 -27.73 9.58
N LEU A 518 -15.94 -26.52 10.00
CA LEU A 518 -15.14 -25.63 10.84
C LEU A 518 -15.25 -26.04 12.30
N GLU A 519 -14.13 -25.98 13.02
CA GLU A 519 -14.08 -26.29 14.45
C GLU A 519 -14.78 -25.20 15.27
N PRO A 520 -15.47 -25.54 16.38
CA PRO A 520 -16.03 -24.57 17.31
C PRO A 520 -14.94 -23.81 18.09
N ASP A 521 -15.32 -22.70 18.71
CA ASP A 521 -14.49 -21.85 19.58
C ASP A 521 -13.15 -21.41 18.95
N SER A 522 -13.11 -21.29 17.62
CA SER A 522 -11.88 -21.17 16.83
C SER A 522 -11.89 -19.95 15.89
N LEU A 523 -10.76 -19.26 15.82
CA LEU A 523 -10.56 -18.13 14.90
C LEU A 523 -10.07 -18.64 13.54
N TYR A 524 -10.72 -18.21 12.45
CA TYR A 524 -10.35 -18.55 11.08
C TYR A 524 -10.08 -17.27 10.28
N SER A 525 -8.99 -17.25 9.51
CA SER A 525 -8.71 -16.22 8.50
C SER A 525 -9.18 -16.69 7.13
N PHE A 526 -9.79 -15.78 6.36
CA PHE A 526 -10.32 -16.01 5.02
C PHE A 526 -9.75 -14.98 4.04
N ARG A 527 -9.45 -15.43 2.81
CA ARG A 527 -9.04 -14.57 1.69
C ARG A 527 -9.56 -15.12 0.37
N VAL A 528 -9.94 -14.27 -0.57
CA VAL A 528 -10.49 -14.68 -1.88
C VAL A 528 -9.71 -14.06 -3.04
N ARG A 529 -9.54 -14.81 -4.13
CA ARG A 529 -8.93 -14.34 -5.40
C ARG A 529 -9.86 -14.62 -6.58
N SER A 530 -9.80 -13.77 -7.59
CA SER A 530 -10.49 -13.91 -8.88
C SER A 530 -9.56 -14.55 -9.91
N CYS A 531 -10.08 -15.39 -10.82
CA CYS A 531 -9.32 -16.03 -11.88
C CYS A 531 -9.98 -15.82 -13.25
N ARG A 532 -9.17 -15.46 -14.25
CA ARG A 532 -9.61 -15.13 -15.60
C ARG A 532 -8.54 -15.53 -16.62
N ASN A 533 -8.86 -16.37 -17.60
CA ASN A 533 -7.89 -16.91 -18.57
C ASN A 533 -6.64 -17.50 -17.89
N SER A 534 -6.81 -18.18 -16.76
CA SER A 534 -5.74 -18.67 -15.86
C SER A 534 -4.87 -17.60 -15.18
N MET A 535 -5.15 -16.31 -15.37
CA MET A 535 -4.53 -15.21 -14.62
C MET A 535 -5.29 -14.99 -13.31
N PHE A 536 -4.58 -15.02 -12.19
CA PHE A 536 -5.16 -14.79 -10.86
C PHE A 536 -4.96 -13.34 -10.39
N SER A 537 -5.98 -12.79 -9.73
CA SER A 537 -5.85 -11.54 -8.96
C SER A 537 -4.90 -11.73 -7.77
N PRO A 538 -4.36 -10.64 -7.20
CA PRO A 538 -3.96 -10.65 -5.79
C PRO A 538 -5.13 -11.14 -4.92
N TYR A 539 -4.82 -11.72 -3.77
CA TYR A 539 -5.85 -12.03 -2.79
C TYR A 539 -6.49 -10.76 -2.23
N SER A 540 -7.73 -10.88 -1.77
CA SER A 540 -8.38 -9.93 -0.88
C SER A 540 -7.52 -9.67 0.36
N PRO A 541 -7.75 -8.54 1.07
CA PRO A 541 -7.35 -8.44 2.46
C PRO A 541 -7.83 -9.67 3.26
N GLU A 542 -7.00 -10.15 4.19
CA GLU A 542 -7.38 -11.23 5.10
C GLU A 542 -8.48 -10.72 6.06
N VAL A 543 -9.56 -11.50 6.18
CA VAL A 543 -10.65 -11.25 7.13
C VAL A 543 -10.72 -12.40 8.13
N ALA A 544 -10.63 -12.07 9.42
CA ALA A 544 -10.78 -13.04 10.49
C ALA A 544 -12.22 -13.09 11.02
N PHE A 545 -12.78 -14.30 11.11
CA PHE A 545 -14.06 -14.58 11.78
C PHE A 545 -13.84 -15.66 12.85
N HIS A 546 -14.59 -15.59 13.94
CA HIS A 546 -14.50 -16.55 15.04
C HIS A 546 -15.76 -17.43 15.04
N THR A 547 -15.58 -18.76 15.02
CA THR A 547 -16.70 -19.70 15.10
C THR A 547 -17.34 -19.64 16.50
N PRO A 548 -18.64 -19.96 16.63
CA PRO A 548 -19.30 -20.06 17.92
C PRO A 548 -18.61 -21.04 18.88
N PRO A 549 -18.69 -20.81 20.20
CA PRO A 549 -18.16 -21.73 21.21
C PRO A 549 -18.89 -23.09 21.25
N ALA A 550 -20.05 -23.20 20.61
CA ALA A 550 -20.85 -24.42 20.54
C ALA A 550 -21.72 -24.42 19.27
N PRO A 551 -22.18 -25.60 18.81
CA PRO A 551 -23.11 -25.68 17.68
C PRO A 551 -24.35 -24.80 17.87
N VAL A 552 -24.77 -24.15 16.79
CA VAL A 552 -25.95 -23.28 16.81
C VAL A 552 -27.23 -24.09 17.03
N PHE A 553 -28.02 -23.70 18.02
CA PHE A 553 -29.29 -24.30 18.42
C PHE A 553 -30.46 -23.54 17.79
N GLY A 554 -31.33 -24.26 17.08
CA GLY A 554 -32.49 -23.69 16.37
C GLY A 554 -33.78 -23.83 17.15
N PHE A 555 -34.50 -22.74 17.34
CA PHE A 555 -35.82 -22.68 17.98
C PHE A 555 -36.66 -21.53 17.39
N LEU A 556 -37.97 -21.54 17.65
CA LEU A 556 -38.85 -20.39 17.42
C LEU A 556 -39.42 -19.93 18.77
N LEU A 557 -39.97 -18.73 18.83
CA LEU A 557 -40.62 -18.23 20.04
C LEU A 557 -41.98 -18.92 20.22
N SER A 558 -42.26 -19.44 21.42
CA SER A 558 -43.45 -20.27 21.68
C SER A 558 -44.75 -19.47 21.64
N ASP A 559 -45.72 -19.96 20.86
CA ASP A 559 -47.10 -19.49 20.82
C ASP A 559 -48.02 -20.18 21.84
N LYS A 560 -47.51 -21.22 22.54
CA LYS A 560 -48.28 -22.04 23.50
C LYS A 560 -47.93 -21.77 24.97
N CYS A 561 -46.76 -21.19 25.23
CA CYS A 561 -46.19 -21.09 26.58
C CYS A 561 -45.74 -19.66 26.87
N GLY A 562 -46.33 -19.03 27.90
CA GLY A 562 -46.00 -17.66 28.35
C GLY A 562 -46.55 -16.52 27.47
N PHE A 563 -46.80 -16.79 26.19
CA PHE A 563 -47.33 -15.83 25.24
C PHE A 563 -48.73 -15.29 25.62
N SER A 564 -48.76 -14.06 26.15
CA SER A 564 -50.01 -13.30 26.38
C SER A 564 -50.41 -12.55 25.11
N THR A 565 -51.51 -12.97 24.47
CA THR A 565 -52.04 -12.36 23.23
C THR A 565 -52.46 -10.89 23.37
N GLU A 566 -52.63 -10.38 24.60
CA GLU A 566 -52.98 -8.97 24.86
C GLU A 566 -51.76 -8.06 25.08
N ARG A 567 -50.58 -8.62 25.39
CA ARG A 567 -49.38 -7.87 25.81
C ARG A 567 -48.12 -8.20 25.02
N LEU A 568 -48.03 -9.40 24.44
CA LEU A 568 -46.97 -9.80 23.52
C LEU A 568 -47.56 -9.98 22.12
N VAL A 569 -46.85 -9.48 21.11
CA VAL A 569 -47.18 -9.64 19.70
C VAL A 569 -46.06 -10.43 19.03
N LEU A 570 -46.38 -11.66 18.61
CA LEU A 570 -45.49 -12.50 17.80
C LEU A 570 -45.64 -12.15 16.31
N ASN A 571 -44.52 -12.10 15.59
CA ASN A 571 -44.53 -12.05 14.13
C ASN A 571 -44.99 -13.39 13.54
N LYS A 572 -45.50 -13.38 12.30
CA LYS A 572 -46.00 -14.57 11.59
C LYS A 572 -44.97 -15.70 11.43
N ARG A 573 -43.66 -15.38 11.40
CA ARG A 573 -42.57 -16.37 11.33
C ARG A 573 -42.15 -16.91 12.71
N ARG A 574 -42.73 -16.38 13.82
CA ARG A 574 -42.37 -16.67 15.22
C ARG A 574 -40.87 -16.47 15.55
N ASP A 575 -40.25 -15.56 14.80
CA ASP A 575 -38.86 -15.12 14.85
C ASP A 575 -38.65 -13.85 15.70
N ALA A 576 -39.69 -13.04 15.87
CA ALA A 576 -39.66 -11.81 16.65
C ALA A 576 -40.89 -11.67 17.55
N VAL A 577 -40.68 -11.06 18.72
CA VAL A 577 -41.72 -10.72 19.70
C VAL A 577 -41.53 -9.28 20.16
N GLU A 578 -42.65 -8.56 20.24
CA GLU A 578 -42.72 -7.18 20.72
C GLU A 578 -43.75 -7.09 21.85
N SER A 579 -43.36 -6.46 22.97
CA SER A 579 -44.24 -6.17 24.07
C SER A 579 -44.96 -4.84 23.83
N VAL A 580 -46.29 -4.86 23.98
CA VAL A 580 -47.20 -3.76 23.65
C VAL A 580 -48.10 -3.48 24.84
N ALA A 581 -48.36 -2.21 25.12
CA ALA A 581 -49.30 -1.82 26.17
C ALA A 581 -50.75 -2.16 25.75
N GLY A 582 -51.21 -3.36 26.08
CA GLY A 582 -52.56 -3.82 25.80
C GLY A 582 -53.63 -2.87 26.34
N ALA A 583 -54.76 -2.77 25.63
CA ALA A 583 -55.81 -1.79 25.94
C ALA A 583 -56.32 -1.88 27.39
N ALA A 584 -56.41 -3.10 27.95
CA ALA A 584 -56.78 -3.33 29.35
C ALA A 584 -55.78 -2.72 30.35
N PHE A 585 -54.48 -2.72 30.04
CA PHE A 585 -53.45 -2.09 30.90
C PHE A 585 -53.55 -0.56 30.85
N LEU A 586 -53.75 0.02 29.67
CA LEU A 586 -53.93 1.47 29.51
C LEU A 586 -55.18 1.96 30.27
N LEU A 587 -56.31 1.24 30.13
CA LEU A 587 -57.57 1.54 30.82
C LEU A 587 -57.52 1.26 32.34
N ALA A 588 -56.61 0.39 32.81
CA ALA A 588 -56.39 0.16 34.24
C ALA A 588 -55.50 1.26 34.86
N ALA A 589 -54.44 1.68 34.16
CA ALA A 589 -53.57 2.78 34.60
C ALA A 589 -54.32 4.11 34.72
N GLU A 590 -55.29 4.37 33.83
CA GLU A 590 -56.17 5.55 33.87
C GLU A 590 -57.09 5.57 35.12
N ARG A 591 -57.35 4.41 35.75
CA ARG A 591 -58.32 4.25 36.85
C ARG A 591 -57.72 4.13 38.25
N VAL A 592 -56.40 3.97 38.38
CA VAL A 592 -55.76 3.67 39.67
C VAL A 592 -54.53 4.54 39.90
N GLN A 593 -54.67 5.58 40.74
CA GLN A 593 -53.57 6.49 41.12
C GLN A 593 -52.56 5.88 42.14
N THR A 594 -52.63 4.58 42.41
CA THR A 594 -51.80 3.89 43.42
C THR A 594 -51.21 2.58 42.89
N GLY A 595 -49.92 2.58 42.55
CA GLY A 595 -49.07 1.38 42.54
C GLY A 595 -49.49 0.24 41.60
N SER A 596 -49.62 0.49 40.29
CA SER A 596 -49.73 -0.59 39.30
C SER A 596 -48.40 -1.34 39.15
N TYR A 597 -48.29 -2.51 39.79
CA TYR A 597 -47.14 -3.41 39.62
C TYR A 597 -47.00 -3.82 38.15
N ILE A 598 -45.90 -3.41 37.50
CA ILE A 598 -45.63 -3.78 36.10
C ILE A 598 -45.00 -5.18 36.10
N SER A 599 -45.80 -6.20 35.79
CA SER A 599 -45.33 -7.58 35.59
C SER A 599 -44.45 -7.70 34.34
N LEU A 600 -43.42 -8.54 34.38
CA LEU A 600 -42.73 -9.01 33.18
C LEU A 600 -43.64 -9.98 32.40
N ASP A 601 -43.68 -9.83 31.08
CA ASP A 601 -44.30 -10.80 30.17
C ASP A 601 -43.23 -11.78 29.66
N TYR A 602 -43.31 -13.04 30.09
CA TYR A 602 -42.31 -14.06 29.78
C TYR A 602 -42.71 -14.91 28.57
N ILE A 603 -41.78 -15.11 27.63
CA ILE A 603 -41.90 -16.01 26.49
C ILE A 603 -40.63 -16.85 26.36
N ILE A 604 -40.80 -18.10 25.93
CA ILE A 604 -39.70 -19.07 25.81
C ILE A 604 -39.51 -19.54 24.38
N GLY A 605 -38.34 -20.12 24.09
CA GLY A 605 -38.15 -20.97 22.92
C GLY A 605 -39.06 -22.20 22.99
N ASP A 606 -39.49 -22.71 21.84
CA ASP A 606 -40.38 -23.86 21.71
C ASP A 606 -39.64 -25.20 21.45
N THR A 607 -38.32 -25.20 21.64
CA THR A 607 -37.47 -26.40 21.75
C THR A 607 -36.67 -26.30 23.06
N GLY A 608 -36.61 -27.39 23.83
CA GLY A 608 -35.81 -27.48 25.06
C GLY A 608 -34.43 -28.13 24.84
N ILE A 609 -33.54 -27.95 25.82
CA ILE A 609 -32.18 -28.48 25.87
C ILE A 609 -32.06 -29.37 27.11
N SER A 610 -31.55 -30.60 26.95
CA SER A 610 -31.44 -31.60 28.02
C SER A 610 -30.08 -32.31 28.09
N GLN A 611 -29.12 -31.91 27.25
CA GLN A 611 -27.73 -32.43 27.17
C GLN A 611 -26.91 -31.57 26.19
N GLY A 612 -25.58 -31.53 26.36
CA GLY A 612 -24.65 -30.91 25.42
C GLY A 612 -24.45 -29.40 25.56
N ARG A 613 -23.52 -28.86 24.76
CA ARG A 613 -23.22 -27.44 24.62
C ARG A 613 -23.97 -26.85 23.41
N HIS A 614 -24.66 -25.72 23.58
CA HIS A 614 -25.55 -25.11 22.58
C HIS A 614 -25.41 -23.59 22.54
N TYR A 615 -25.37 -22.98 21.35
CA TYR A 615 -25.27 -21.53 21.18
C TYR A 615 -26.44 -20.93 20.38
N TRP A 616 -26.91 -19.73 20.72
CA TRP A 616 -27.88 -18.98 19.91
C TRP A 616 -27.66 -17.47 20.02
N VAL A 617 -28.15 -16.73 19.01
CA VAL A 617 -27.96 -15.28 18.89
C VAL A 617 -29.30 -14.58 18.60
N PHE A 618 -29.48 -13.41 19.22
CA PHE A 618 -30.63 -12.55 18.99
C PHE A 618 -30.23 -11.06 19.09
N LYS A 619 -31.10 -10.22 18.54
CA LYS A 619 -31.04 -8.76 18.65
C LYS A 619 -32.13 -8.28 19.62
N VAL A 620 -31.82 -7.25 20.39
CA VAL A 620 -32.80 -6.46 21.15
C VAL A 620 -32.80 -5.04 20.58
N GLU A 621 -33.98 -4.47 20.30
CA GLU A 621 -34.02 -3.14 19.70
C GLU A 621 -33.52 -2.06 20.68
N PRO A 622 -32.70 -1.07 20.25
CA PRO A 622 -32.15 -0.04 21.14
C PRO A 622 -33.20 0.77 21.92
N HIS A 623 -34.41 0.90 21.36
CA HIS A 623 -35.55 1.59 21.95
C HIS A 623 -36.33 0.74 22.97
N SER A 624 -35.90 -0.50 23.22
CA SER A 624 -36.51 -1.39 24.22
C SER A 624 -36.37 -0.80 25.62
N TYR A 625 -37.49 -0.68 26.33
CA TYR A 625 -37.50 -0.16 27.71
C TYR A 625 -36.76 -1.10 28.66
N MET A 626 -37.23 -2.34 28.81
CA MET A 626 -36.50 -3.41 29.51
C MET A 626 -36.84 -4.79 28.93
N VAL A 627 -35.80 -5.62 28.77
CA VAL A 627 -35.89 -7.03 28.36
C VAL A 627 -34.91 -7.83 29.23
N LYS A 628 -35.38 -8.90 29.87
CA LYS A 628 -34.56 -9.93 30.50
C LYS A 628 -34.34 -11.09 29.52
N VAL A 629 -33.12 -11.60 29.41
CA VAL A 629 -32.74 -12.65 28.44
C VAL A 629 -31.82 -13.68 29.07
N GLY A 630 -31.99 -14.96 28.74
CA GLY A 630 -31.21 -16.03 29.36
C GLY A 630 -31.78 -17.43 29.17
N VAL A 631 -31.67 -18.25 30.21
CA VAL A 631 -32.11 -19.64 30.27
C VAL A 631 -32.93 -19.91 31.54
N ALA A 632 -33.89 -20.83 31.45
CA ALA A 632 -34.69 -21.29 32.59
C ALA A 632 -35.11 -22.75 32.44
N SER A 633 -35.24 -23.46 33.58
CA SER A 633 -35.77 -24.82 33.62
C SER A 633 -37.28 -24.87 33.39
N ASP A 634 -37.77 -26.00 32.88
CA ASP A 634 -39.18 -26.40 32.90
C ASP A 634 -39.87 -26.12 34.25
N THR A 635 -39.23 -26.50 35.36
CA THR A 635 -39.74 -26.27 36.73
C THR A 635 -39.95 -24.79 37.08
N LYS A 636 -39.06 -23.88 36.67
CA LYS A 636 -39.23 -22.43 36.89
C LYS A 636 -40.14 -21.76 35.88
N ILE A 637 -40.16 -22.25 34.66
CA ILE A 637 -41.09 -21.80 33.61
C ILE A 637 -42.54 -22.07 34.03
N LEU A 638 -42.82 -23.24 34.63
CA LEU A 638 -44.12 -23.55 35.22
C LEU A 638 -44.48 -22.60 36.37
N GLU A 639 -43.53 -22.29 37.26
CA GLU A 639 -43.74 -21.33 38.36
C GLU A 639 -44.11 -19.93 37.85
N TRP A 640 -43.39 -19.41 36.86
CA TRP A 640 -43.64 -18.11 36.25
C TRP A 640 -45.00 -18.02 35.52
N PHE A 641 -45.46 -19.11 34.91
CA PHE A 641 -46.74 -19.12 34.19
C PHE A 641 -47.95 -19.42 35.10
N HIS A 642 -47.76 -20.17 36.20
CA HIS A 642 -48.83 -20.45 37.17
C HIS A 642 -48.99 -19.38 38.25
N ASN A 643 -47.95 -18.59 38.56
CA ASN A 643 -48.07 -17.45 39.47
C ASN A 643 -47.62 -16.12 38.82
N PRO A 644 -48.52 -15.40 38.14
CA PRO A 644 -48.23 -14.07 37.58
C PRO A 644 -48.12 -12.94 38.64
N ARG A 645 -48.07 -13.28 39.93
CA ARG A 645 -48.04 -12.34 41.07
C ARG A 645 -47.16 -12.81 42.24
N ASP A 646 -45.89 -13.14 41.98
CA ASP A 646 -44.82 -12.58 42.82
C ASP A 646 -43.40 -12.82 42.28
N THR A 647 -42.52 -11.83 42.45
CA THR A 647 -41.07 -12.05 42.66
C THR A 647 -40.43 -10.77 43.20
N SER A 648 -40.43 -10.65 44.53
CA SER A 648 -39.61 -9.73 45.34
C SER A 648 -39.58 -8.25 44.91
N SER A 649 -40.50 -7.46 45.48
CA SER A 649 -40.19 -6.08 45.90
C SER A 649 -40.20 -6.05 47.44
N PRO A 650 -39.20 -5.46 48.12
CA PRO A 650 -39.19 -5.40 49.58
C PRO A 650 -40.40 -4.60 50.08
N ARG A 651 -41.03 -5.05 51.15
CA ARG A 651 -42.23 -4.40 51.70
C ARG A 651 -41.87 -3.03 52.25
N TYR A 652 -42.46 -2.00 51.69
CA TYR A 652 -42.31 -0.62 52.14
C TYR A 652 -43.30 -0.34 53.28
N ASP A 653 -43.08 -0.97 54.43
CA ASP A 653 -43.84 -0.69 55.65
C ASP A 653 -43.65 0.78 56.08
N HIS A 654 -44.67 1.34 56.73
CA HIS A 654 -44.68 2.75 57.10
C HIS A 654 -43.79 3.05 58.32
N ASP A 655 -43.06 4.15 58.20
CA ASP A 655 -42.57 5.00 59.30
C ASP A 655 -41.75 4.32 60.42
N SER A 656 -40.46 4.12 60.15
CA SER A 656 -39.42 4.07 61.18
C SER A 656 -38.06 4.42 60.59
N GLY A 657 -37.60 5.65 60.79
CA GLY A 657 -36.27 6.08 60.37
C GLY A 657 -35.20 5.61 61.36
N HIS A 658 -34.49 4.53 61.06
CA HIS A 658 -33.19 4.25 61.68
C HIS A 658 -32.26 3.40 60.80
N ASP A 659 -30.95 3.57 61.03
CA ASP A 659 -29.84 2.91 60.35
C ASP A 659 -29.78 1.39 60.61
N SER A 660 -29.76 0.59 59.54
CA SER A 660 -29.41 -0.85 59.52
C SER A 660 -29.23 -1.31 58.07
N GLY A 661 -28.26 -2.20 57.84
CA GLY A 661 -27.86 -2.64 56.50
C GLY A 661 -27.99 -4.15 56.26
N SER A 662 -27.68 -4.54 55.02
CA SER A 662 -27.39 -5.92 54.60
C SER A 662 -28.46 -7.00 54.87
N GLU A 663 -29.59 -6.93 54.15
CA GLU A 663 -30.46 -8.10 53.92
C GLU A 663 -30.57 -8.42 52.42
N ASP A 664 -29.49 -8.98 51.87
CA ASP A 664 -29.46 -9.60 50.52
C ASP A 664 -28.34 -10.67 50.49
N ALA A 665 -28.46 -11.64 51.40
CA ALA A 665 -27.43 -12.64 51.69
C ALA A 665 -27.87 -14.06 51.35
N CYS A 666 -26.89 -14.89 50.94
CA CYS A 666 -26.99 -16.34 50.69
C CYS A 666 -27.85 -16.80 49.49
N TYR A 667 -27.17 -17.02 48.36
CA TYR A 667 -27.43 -18.16 47.49
C TYR A 667 -26.09 -18.76 47.02
N GLU A 668 -25.61 -19.77 47.76
CA GLU A 668 -24.53 -20.68 47.32
C GLU A 668 -25.04 -21.82 46.43
N VAL A 669 -26.36 -21.88 46.21
CA VAL A 669 -27.02 -22.88 45.36
C VAL A 669 -27.14 -22.35 43.92
N SER A 670 -26.80 -23.19 42.94
CA SER A 670 -27.05 -22.92 41.52
C SER A 670 -28.53 -22.67 41.26
N GLN A 671 -28.89 -21.55 40.64
CA GLN A 671 -30.29 -21.23 40.38
C GLN A 671 -30.78 -21.98 39.11
N PRO A 672 -32.01 -22.53 39.10
CA PRO A 672 -32.63 -23.18 37.93
C PRO A 672 -33.04 -22.20 36.80
N PHE A 673 -32.54 -20.97 36.84
CA PHE A 673 -32.60 -19.99 35.75
C PHE A 673 -31.47 -18.98 35.91
N ILE A 674 -31.05 -18.37 34.80
CA ILE A 674 -30.15 -17.20 34.78
C ILE A 674 -30.65 -16.24 33.72
N LEU A 675 -30.87 -14.97 34.08
CA LEU A 675 -31.33 -13.91 33.18
C LEU A 675 -30.48 -12.65 33.34
N LEU A 676 -29.93 -12.13 32.25
CA LEU A 676 -29.34 -10.78 32.19
C LEU A 676 -30.42 -9.75 31.82
N THR A 677 -30.26 -8.51 32.29
CA THR A 677 -31.21 -7.41 32.01
C THR A 677 -30.61 -6.44 31.00
N LEU A 678 -31.36 -6.17 29.93
CA LEU A 678 -31.10 -5.23 28.85
C LEU A 678 -32.16 -4.12 28.88
N GLY A 679 -31.81 -2.90 28.49
CA GLY A 679 -32.79 -1.81 28.36
C GLY A 679 -32.14 -0.45 28.19
N MET A 680 -32.83 0.48 27.51
CA MET A 680 -32.36 1.86 27.30
C MET A 680 -30.93 1.95 26.73
N GLY A 681 -30.57 1.05 25.80
CA GLY A 681 -29.23 0.96 25.21
C GLY A 681 -28.12 0.41 26.12
N LYS A 682 -28.48 -0.17 27.29
CA LYS A 682 -27.55 -0.68 28.30
C LYS A 682 -27.76 -2.17 28.61
N LEU A 683 -26.68 -2.83 28.99
CA LEU A 683 -26.64 -4.17 29.57
C LEU A 683 -26.24 -4.08 31.05
N PHE A 684 -27.01 -4.73 31.92
CA PHE A 684 -26.79 -4.75 33.36
C PHE A 684 -26.31 -6.14 33.80
N ILE A 685 -25.09 -6.22 34.32
CA ILE A 685 -24.49 -7.46 34.82
C ILE A 685 -24.73 -7.58 36.35
N PRO A 686 -25.40 -8.65 36.83
CA PRO A 686 -25.55 -8.93 38.26
C PRO A 686 -24.20 -9.19 38.95
N LYS A 687 -24.11 -8.87 40.24
CA LYS A 687 -22.93 -9.19 41.05
C LYS A 687 -22.70 -10.71 41.09
N ALA A 688 -21.49 -11.14 40.77
CA ALA A 688 -21.06 -12.51 41.02
C ALA A 688 -20.55 -12.63 42.46
N SER A 689 -21.13 -13.53 43.25
CA SER A 689 -20.43 -14.08 44.41
C SER A 689 -19.20 -14.85 43.92
N SER A 690 -18.01 -14.45 44.39
CA SER A 690 -16.71 -14.98 43.96
C SER A 690 -16.09 -15.86 45.05
N SER A 691 -16.08 -17.18 44.83
CA SER A 691 -15.48 -18.18 45.72
C SER A 691 -13.98 -18.39 45.46
N THR A 692 -13.23 -17.32 45.22
CA THR A 692 -11.78 -17.34 44.99
C THR A 692 -11.07 -16.26 45.80
N ALA A 693 -9.98 -16.63 46.46
CA ALA A 693 -9.13 -15.67 47.17
C ALA A 693 -8.32 -14.81 46.18
N ASN A 694 -8.10 -13.54 46.54
CA ASN A 694 -7.34 -12.51 45.82
C ASN A 694 -7.98 -11.93 44.54
N PRO A 695 -8.83 -10.89 44.65
CA PRO A 695 -9.19 -10.03 43.53
C PRO A 695 -8.12 -8.92 43.30
N PRO A 696 -7.84 -8.52 42.04
CA PRO A 696 -7.11 -7.28 41.75
C PRO A 696 -8.00 -6.06 42.00
N ALA A 697 -7.40 -4.93 42.41
CA ALA A 697 -8.13 -3.76 42.86
C ALA A 697 -8.88 -3.01 41.73
N SER A 698 -10.18 -3.24 41.62
CA SER A 698 -11.14 -2.34 40.95
C SER A 698 -12.53 -2.44 41.58
N ASP A 699 -13.22 -1.31 41.65
CA ASP A 699 -14.42 -1.02 42.46
C ASP A 699 -15.63 -1.96 42.22
N PRO A 700 -16.19 -2.65 43.24
CA PRO A 700 -17.24 -3.68 43.09
C PRO A 700 -18.68 -3.12 42.95
N GLY A 701 -18.86 -2.13 42.07
CA GLY A 701 -20.17 -1.64 41.65
C GLY A 701 -20.88 -2.59 40.66
N ASN A 702 -22.19 -2.40 40.46
CA ASN A 702 -22.94 -3.11 39.41
C ASN A 702 -22.40 -2.70 38.04
N ARG A 703 -21.85 -3.65 37.26
CA ARG A 703 -21.22 -3.33 35.98
C ARG A 703 -22.27 -3.12 34.89
N VAL A 704 -22.48 -1.87 34.53
CA VAL A 704 -23.28 -1.46 33.37
C VAL A 704 -22.38 -1.37 32.15
N LEU A 705 -22.77 -2.01 31.05
CA LEU A 705 -22.10 -1.96 29.75
C LEU A 705 -23.01 -1.31 28.70
N PRO A 706 -22.46 -0.77 27.59
CA PRO A 706 -23.27 -0.53 26.39
C PRO A 706 -23.88 -1.85 25.92
N MET A 707 -25.11 -1.80 25.40
CA MET A 707 -25.75 -2.96 24.79
C MET A 707 -25.05 -3.31 23.46
N PRO A 708 -24.60 -4.55 23.24
CA PRO A 708 -24.07 -4.98 21.94
C PRO A 708 -25.20 -5.01 20.89
N GLN A 709 -24.86 -4.97 19.59
CA GLN A 709 -25.91 -5.02 18.55
C GLN A 709 -26.58 -6.39 18.53
N ARG A 710 -25.81 -7.46 18.74
CA ARG A 710 -26.26 -8.85 18.79
C ARG A 710 -25.70 -9.53 20.05
N LEU A 711 -26.57 -10.17 20.83
CA LEU A 711 -26.16 -10.91 22.03
C LEU A 711 -26.22 -12.42 21.77
N GLY A 712 -25.12 -13.10 22.05
CA GLY A 712 -25.02 -14.56 22.02
C GLY A 712 -25.20 -15.15 23.41
N ILE A 713 -25.84 -16.32 23.49
CA ILE A 713 -25.90 -17.14 24.71
C ILE A 713 -25.37 -18.52 24.37
N CYS A 714 -24.43 -19.02 25.17
CA CYS A 714 -24.00 -20.41 25.15
C CYS A 714 -24.45 -21.08 26.45
N LEU A 715 -25.26 -22.14 26.35
CA LEU A 715 -25.55 -23.04 27.46
C LEU A 715 -24.66 -24.27 27.34
N ASP A 716 -23.84 -24.52 28.35
CA ASP A 716 -23.17 -25.78 28.57
C ASP A 716 -23.99 -26.56 29.62
N TYR A 717 -24.85 -27.46 29.14
CA TYR A 717 -25.72 -28.25 30.01
C TYR A 717 -24.88 -29.18 30.90
N ASP A 718 -23.88 -29.83 30.30
CA ASP A 718 -23.08 -30.89 30.92
C ASP A 718 -22.13 -30.32 31.99
N SER A 719 -21.54 -29.15 31.75
CA SER A 719 -20.79 -28.39 32.77
C SER A 719 -21.70 -27.60 33.72
N SER A 720 -23.02 -27.53 33.47
CA SER A 720 -24.00 -26.72 34.23
C SER A 720 -23.65 -25.23 34.30
N ARG A 721 -23.23 -24.63 33.17
CA ARG A 721 -22.77 -23.23 33.07
C ARG A 721 -23.40 -22.52 31.87
N VAL A 722 -23.74 -21.25 32.04
CA VAL A 722 -24.21 -20.38 30.95
C VAL A 722 -23.29 -19.18 30.77
N PHE A 723 -23.05 -18.84 29.51
CA PHE A 723 -22.15 -17.80 29.06
C PHE A 723 -22.93 -16.82 28.17
N PHE A 724 -22.63 -15.53 28.31
CA PHE A 724 -23.20 -14.47 27.48
C PHE A 724 -22.07 -13.80 26.69
N TYR A 725 -22.24 -13.70 25.38
CA TYR A 725 -21.24 -13.22 24.43
C TYR A 725 -21.72 -11.99 23.67
N ASP A 726 -20.80 -11.09 23.35
CA ASP A 726 -20.95 -10.16 22.24
C ASP A 726 -20.83 -10.97 20.94
N ALA A 727 -21.94 -11.13 20.21
CA ALA A 727 -21.98 -12.01 19.04
C ALA A 727 -21.35 -11.39 17.78
N ASP A 728 -20.89 -10.14 17.86
CA ASP A 728 -20.14 -9.45 16.79
C ASP A 728 -18.62 -9.58 16.99
N THR A 729 -18.15 -9.80 18.23
CA THR A 729 -16.71 -9.96 18.56
C THR A 729 -16.34 -11.33 19.15
N MET A 730 -17.33 -12.21 19.36
CA MET A 730 -17.22 -13.46 20.15
C MET A 730 -16.61 -13.29 21.55
N ARG A 731 -16.65 -12.08 22.11
CA ARG A 731 -16.13 -11.79 23.44
C ARG A 731 -17.11 -12.24 24.51
N CYS A 732 -16.69 -13.11 25.43
CA CYS A 732 -17.45 -13.41 26.63
C CYS A 732 -17.61 -12.14 27.50
N ILE A 733 -18.86 -11.80 27.82
CA ILE A 733 -19.27 -10.64 28.62
C ILE A 733 -19.49 -11.06 30.09
N TYR A 734 -20.16 -12.20 30.29
CA TYR A 734 -20.56 -12.71 31.60
C TYR A 734 -20.72 -14.23 31.58
N GLU A 735 -20.47 -14.87 32.71
CA GLU A 735 -20.53 -16.32 32.90
C GLU A 735 -21.11 -16.62 34.29
N ARG A 736 -21.99 -17.63 34.40
CA ARG A 736 -22.55 -18.07 35.69
C ARG A 736 -22.91 -19.55 35.66
N GLN A 737 -22.86 -20.20 36.83
CA GLN A 737 -23.38 -21.55 37.02
C GLN A 737 -24.91 -21.52 37.08
N VAL A 738 -25.56 -22.53 36.51
CA VAL A 738 -27.02 -22.70 36.44
C VAL A 738 -27.37 -24.13 36.82
N ASP A 739 -28.52 -24.37 37.45
CA ASP A 739 -28.96 -25.75 37.74
C ASP A 739 -29.62 -26.38 36.50
N CYS A 740 -29.00 -27.45 35.99
CA CYS A 740 -29.44 -28.24 34.85
C CYS A 740 -30.13 -29.55 35.28
N SER A 741 -30.87 -29.55 36.40
CA SER A 741 -31.64 -30.70 36.89
C SER A 741 -32.86 -31.09 36.04
N GLY A 742 -33.23 -30.27 35.06
CA GLY A 742 -34.40 -30.44 34.18
C GLY A 742 -34.20 -29.78 32.81
N THR A 743 -35.24 -29.79 31.98
CA THR A 743 -35.16 -29.30 30.60
C THR A 743 -34.99 -27.79 30.59
N MET A 744 -33.90 -27.29 30.00
CA MET A 744 -33.59 -25.87 29.93
C MET A 744 -34.08 -25.26 28.63
N PHE A 745 -34.72 -24.08 28.68
CA PHE A 745 -35.21 -23.36 27.50
C PHE A 745 -34.59 -21.96 27.41
N PRO A 746 -34.34 -21.45 26.18
CA PRO A 746 -34.12 -20.02 25.96
C PRO A 746 -35.31 -19.21 26.48
N ALA A 747 -35.07 -18.20 27.32
CA ALA A 747 -36.12 -17.46 28.02
C ALA A 747 -35.95 -15.94 27.88
N PHE A 748 -37.07 -15.25 27.61
CA PHE A 748 -37.13 -13.81 27.36
C PHE A 748 -38.28 -13.20 28.17
N GLY A 749 -38.00 -12.23 29.04
CA GLY A 749 -39.00 -11.50 29.83
C GLY A 749 -39.06 -10.04 29.41
N LEU A 750 -40.15 -9.58 28.82
CA LEU A 750 -40.28 -8.24 28.24
C LEU A 750 -41.07 -7.31 29.18
N MET A 751 -40.74 -6.01 29.17
CA MET A 751 -41.49 -4.96 29.86
C MET A 751 -41.49 -3.64 29.07
N GLY A 752 -42.66 -2.99 28.99
CA GLY A 752 -42.84 -1.79 28.18
C GLY A 752 -42.72 -2.11 26.68
N SER A 753 -42.21 -1.17 25.88
CA SER A 753 -41.97 -1.35 24.44
C SER A 753 -40.71 -2.18 24.14
N GLY A 754 -40.52 -3.30 24.85
CA GLY A 754 -39.39 -4.21 24.64
C GLY A 754 -39.58 -5.05 23.38
N LYS A 755 -38.52 -5.25 22.58
CA LYS A 755 -38.58 -6.05 21.35
C LYS A 755 -37.35 -6.92 21.15
N VAL A 756 -37.58 -8.20 20.88
CA VAL A 756 -36.56 -9.23 20.64
C VAL A 756 -36.76 -9.83 19.26
N GLN A 757 -35.67 -10.04 18.52
CA GLN A 757 -35.64 -10.70 17.22
C GLN A 757 -34.54 -11.75 17.18
N LEU A 758 -34.88 -12.99 16.84
CA LEU A 758 -33.94 -14.05 16.53
C LEU A 758 -33.29 -13.78 15.15
N GLU A 759 -32.02 -14.14 14.99
CA GLU A 759 -31.37 -14.08 13.66
C GLU A 759 -31.94 -15.15 12.72
N ASP A 760 -32.05 -14.85 11.41
CA ASP A 760 -32.69 -15.75 10.44
C ASP A 760 -32.07 -17.17 10.44
N PHE A 761 -30.75 -17.31 10.62
CA PHE A 761 -30.07 -18.62 10.64
C PHE A 761 -30.43 -19.51 11.85
N ILE A 762 -30.84 -18.92 12.99
CA ILE A 762 -31.41 -19.66 14.14
C ILE A 762 -32.72 -20.32 13.72
N THR A 763 -33.56 -19.56 13.01
CA THR A 763 -34.90 -20.00 12.58
C THR A 763 -34.82 -20.94 11.38
N ALA A 764 -33.90 -20.70 10.45
CA ALA A 764 -33.68 -21.51 9.25
C ALA A 764 -33.34 -22.96 9.62
N LYS A 765 -32.43 -23.17 10.58
CA LYS A 765 -32.07 -24.52 11.07
C LYS A 765 -33.24 -25.30 11.67
N ARG A 766 -34.39 -24.67 11.93
CA ARG A 766 -35.63 -25.33 12.38
C ARG A 766 -36.75 -25.35 11.33
N LEU A 767 -36.63 -24.58 10.26
CA LEU A 767 -37.52 -24.63 9.09
C LEU A 767 -37.04 -25.66 8.05
N THR A 768 -35.87 -26.27 8.26
CA THR A 768 -35.27 -27.35 7.46
C THR A 768 -35.50 -28.76 8.04
N PHE A 769 -36.33 -28.92 9.08
CA PHE A 769 -36.70 -30.19 9.72
C PHE A 769 -38.21 -30.38 9.76
#